data_AF-A0A6C1QKG8-F1
#
_entry.id   AF-A0A6C1QKG8-F1
#
_cell.length_a   1.000
_cell.length_b   1.000
_cell.length_c   1.000
_cell.angle_alpha   90.00
_cell.angle_beta   90.00
_cell.angle_gamma   90.00
#
_symmetry.space_group_name_H-M   'P 1'
#
loop_
_entity.id
_entity.type
_entity.pdbx_description
1 polymer ?
#
loop_
_entity_poly.entity_id
_entity_poly.type
_entity_poly.pdbx_seq_one_letter_code
_entity_poly.pdbx_strand_id
1 'polypeptide(L)'
;MREKNFKSFIMLLLIVATGYTSYAQRTISGVVKDADGNTLPGATVVVQGTTRGTTTDIDGNFSIQLQANDTEIEVSFIGFISQIVNVEGLDFVEVVLMSAVEQLDEVVVTALGIKREAKALGYSVQQVDAEALSNASRISPLTGLAGQVAGLQIAESGSGAGGSSRILIRGANSLTGSNEPLFVVDGIPIDNSGGSSGGLFGGFDYGNAINNINLDDVESISVLKGGAASALYGARGQNGVIMITTRSGSQREGIGVTYNAMVSSQTPLIKPDFQTNYSQGSGGNFGRLNPRSWGVKMNGQVVNNFLNQSQTLTPVTVHPYDDFFRAAVNIDHSITIDKRDDKNGILFSAAWNQSDGLIRTNEIDKKTFNLRYDSRLAEYLTLDARANYINQTAINRPNLAGSPDNPIYLMTHMPASVSMSQLEQYQTVTGLPVVWNSDYIVNPDGSISLNQADPSFASSPLLQNPYWATELNTNNDTRNRLLGIVSLNIDFREMLNLGFDLELNLKAGLDYIDDQRERITAHNTYYKAEGRASGNWNRFQITEGNYDFLLTAGNQWGDFTLRGSAGGNIMQRKFRGLTSSSESGLINIYGPYVIQNFQNPISTNGISDREIHSLYGLVSMDYRRMVFLDFTWRTDWTSLLALENNPYHYPSVSASWLLEETFELPIYFDMLKLRGSFAVVGSGGDRAGQRYFLYGTTPNQFHGLPYGFFNAIRPFPELEPEFTISPEVGVEAILFGNRLRTDIAYYQTGTRDQIFENPLAPSSGFNTGIINSGFVNNKGIELFTSYRIIDGRDFTWSASANFTRQWSVVEEITEDIDMIVQSSALGASGVRIIAMMGQPAGVIMGSAFARDEQGRILLDSENLPIIKTDENQAILRDNIIGNATPDILWGFSSQLTYRRFFAGFQIDSKLGHDIFSVTNMMGAEFGTLAFTEEGRDDWYRAVELAATDPNINPQDFNMGFMVEGVKNGVEGEYAVDPQRYWARVSQIHEAFIYDASYIRFRQLSLGYNLGRNLLNNTPFREVSLSVFANNLFYIMRNTENISPESSFGTGNNTGFELYAYPEMRSYGVSLRLSL
;
A
#
# COMPACT_ATOMS: atom_id res chain seq x y z
N MET A 1 -59.60 19.27 68.28
CA MET A 1 -58.22 19.04 68.78
C MET A 1 -57.90 17.55 68.62
N ARG A 2 -57.65 16.95 67.45
CA ARG A 2 -56.82 17.34 66.28
C ARG A 2 -55.39 17.70 66.68
N GLU A 3 -54.62 16.70 67.10
CA GLU A 3 -53.16 16.61 66.91
C GLU A 3 -52.58 15.25 67.38
N LYS A 4 -53.28 14.49 68.24
CA LYS A 4 -52.77 13.19 68.75
C LYS A 4 -52.94 11.97 67.83
N ASN A 5 -53.84 12.00 66.84
CA ASN A 5 -54.14 10.82 66.01
C ASN A 5 -53.38 10.76 64.67
N PHE A 6 -52.64 11.80 64.29
CA PHE A 6 -51.87 11.81 63.03
C PHE A 6 -50.46 11.20 63.21
N LYS A 7 -49.87 11.36 64.40
CA LYS A 7 -48.55 10.78 64.72
C LYS A 7 -48.60 9.25 64.86
N SER A 8 -49.67 8.69 65.43
CA SER A 8 -49.83 7.23 65.56
C SER A 8 -50.10 6.51 64.23
N PHE A 9 -50.68 7.20 63.24
CA PHE A 9 -50.92 6.62 61.91
C PHE A 9 -49.65 6.63 61.04
N ILE A 10 -48.81 7.66 61.15
CA ILE A 10 -47.50 7.71 60.48
C ILE A 10 -46.49 6.74 61.12
N MET A 11 -46.55 6.53 62.44
CA MET A 11 -45.68 5.55 63.12
C MET A 11 -46.05 4.09 62.76
N LEU A 12 -47.34 3.80 62.51
CA LEU A 12 -47.79 2.48 62.08
C LEU A 12 -47.44 2.20 60.59
N LEU A 13 -47.45 3.22 59.73
CA LEU A 13 -47.02 3.10 58.33
C LEU A 13 -45.49 3.00 58.16
N LEU A 14 -44.69 3.52 59.11
CA LEU A 14 -43.24 3.35 59.15
C LEU A 14 -42.79 1.99 59.71
N ILE A 15 -43.61 1.32 60.52
CA ILE A 15 -43.30 -0.01 61.09
C ILE A 15 -43.71 -1.15 60.14
N VAL A 16 -44.63 -0.92 59.18
CA VAL A 16 -44.98 -1.90 58.15
C VAL A 16 -44.05 -1.81 56.91
N ALA A 17 -43.27 -0.72 56.76
CA ALA A 17 -42.28 -0.55 55.69
C ALA A 17 -40.86 -1.07 56.03
N THR A 18 -40.69 -1.70 57.20
CA THR A 18 -39.40 -2.29 57.64
C THR A 18 -39.51 -3.80 57.83
N GLY A 19 -40.18 -4.48 56.90
CA GLY A 19 -39.97 -5.90 56.64
C GLY A 19 -38.75 -6.10 55.76
N TYR A 20 -37.54 -5.81 56.26
CA TYR A 20 -36.33 -6.30 55.62
C TYR A 20 -36.27 -7.80 55.84
N THR A 21 -36.60 -8.56 54.81
CA THR A 21 -36.10 -9.93 54.65
C THR A 21 -34.59 -9.89 54.80
N SER A 22 -34.09 -10.50 55.85
CA SER A 22 -32.71 -10.96 55.90
C SER A 22 -32.59 -12.03 54.82
N TYR A 23 -32.21 -11.61 53.61
CA TYR A 23 -31.78 -12.53 52.58
C TYR A 23 -30.49 -13.18 53.07
N ALA A 24 -30.54 -14.50 53.31
CA ALA A 24 -29.35 -15.25 53.63
C ALA A 24 -28.35 -15.10 52.49
N GLN A 25 -27.22 -14.43 52.76
CA GLN A 25 -26.07 -14.45 51.87
C GLN A 25 -25.54 -15.88 51.84
N ARG A 26 -25.50 -16.48 50.66
CA ARG A 26 -24.95 -17.81 50.47
C ARG A 26 -23.58 -17.66 49.86
N THR A 27 -22.58 -18.35 50.42
CA THR A 27 -21.25 -18.41 49.80
C THR A 27 -21.15 -19.68 48.98
N ILE A 28 -20.83 -19.55 47.70
CA ILE A 28 -20.46 -20.68 46.85
C ILE A 28 -18.94 -20.72 46.72
N SER A 29 -18.36 -21.91 46.81
CA SER A 29 -16.94 -22.12 46.51
C SER A 29 -16.80 -22.91 45.22
N GLY A 30 -15.65 -22.85 44.57
CA GLY A 30 -15.46 -23.61 43.34
C GLY A 30 -14.03 -23.66 42.89
N VAL A 31 -13.77 -24.39 41.82
CA VAL A 31 -12.46 -24.46 41.17
C VAL A 31 -12.64 -24.21 39.67
N VAL A 32 -11.76 -23.40 39.09
CA VAL A 32 -11.72 -23.17 37.64
C VAL A 32 -10.56 -23.95 37.05
N LYS A 33 -10.79 -24.69 35.96
CA LYS A 33 -9.80 -25.52 35.26
C LYS A 33 -9.86 -25.28 33.75
N ASP A 34 -8.82 -25.69 33.03
CA ASP A 34 -8.84 -25.85 31.58
C ASP A 34 -9.36 -27.24 31.17
N ALA A 35 -9.56 -27.44 29.87
CA ALA A 35 -10.01 -28.70 29.28
C ALA A 35 -9.05 -29.89 29.56
N ASP A 36 -7.76 -29.61 29.80
CA ASP A 36 -6.73 -30.59 30.16
C ASP A 36 -6.71 -30.91 31.66
N GLY A 37 -7.59 -30.28 32.45
CA GLY A 37 -7.73 -30.49 33.89
C GLY A 37 -6.76 -29.70 34.77
N ASN A 38 -5.97 -28.79 34.19
CA ASN A 38 -5.10 -27.88 34.96
C ASN A 38 -5.94 -26.77 35.59
N THR A 39 -5.66 -26.45 36.85
CA THR A 39 -6.33 -25.37 37.57
C THR A 39 -5.93 -24.00 37.01
N LEU A 40 -6.89 -23.11 36.79
CA LEU A 40 -6.72 -21.78 36.21
C LEU A 40 -6.66 -20.71 37.30
N PRO A 41 -5.46 -20.25 37.70
CA PRO A 41 -5.27 -19.38 38.85
C PRO A 41 -5.24 -17.92 38.36
N GLY A 42 -6.09 -17.06 38.95
CA GLY A 42 -6.38 -15.71 38.46
C GLY A 42 -7.56 -15.61 37.47
N ALA A 43 -8.33 -16.68 37.28
CA ALA A 43 -9.63 -16.64 36.60
C ALA A 43 -10.59 -15.72 37.35
N THR A 44 -11.28 -14.86 36.60
CA THR A 44 -12.26 -13.92 37.14
C THR A 44 -13.60 -14.64 37.25
N VAL A 45 -14.21 -14.62 38.44
CA VAL A 45 -15.54 -15.18 38.70
C VAL A 45 -16.44 -14.06 39.17
N VAL A 46 -17.51 -13.76 38.44
CA VAL A 46 -18.41 -12.63 38.71
C VAL A 46 -19.85 -13.10 38.75
N VAL A 47 -20.65 -12.59 39.68
CA VAL A 47 -22.10 -12.80 39.66
C VAL A 47 -22.70 -12.07 38.47
N GLN A 48 -23.37 -12.82 37.60
CA GLN A 48 -23.89 -12.31 36.33
C GLN A 48 -24.82 -11.11 36.52
N GLY A 49 -24.55 -10.05 35.76
CA GLY A 49 -25.30 -8.78 35.85
C GLY A 49 -24.94 -7.90 37.05
N THR A 50 -23.83 -8.17 37.75
CA THR A 50 -23.33 -7.34 38.86
C THR A 50 -21.81 -7.17 38.82
N THR A 51 -21.28 -6.21 39.58
CA THR A 51 -19.83 -6.04 39.79
C THR A 51 -19.27 -6.88 40.94
N ARG A 52 -20.08 -7.73 41.57
CA ARG A 52 -19.66 -8.59 42.69
C ARG A 52 -18.92 -9.80 42.12
N GLY A 53 -17.62 -9.86 42.34
CA GLY A 53 -16.76 -10.92 41.82
C GLY A 53 -15.59 -11.22 42.73
N THR A 54 -14.90 -12.31 42.41
CA THR A 54 -13.65 -12.73 43.03
C THR A 54 -12.70 -13.22 41.94
N THR A 55 -11.46 -13.54 42.31
CA THR A 55 -10.49 -14.19 41.42
C THR A 55 -10.06 -15.51 42.03
N THR A 56 -9.78 -16.51 41.20
CA THR A 56 -9.24 -17.78 41.70
C THR A 56 -7.86 -17.62 42.31
N ASP A 57 -7.58 -18.37 43.38
CA ASP A 57 -6.27 -18.48 44.02
C ASP A 57 -5.30 -19.33 43.19
N ILE A 58 -4.11 -19.63 43.74
CA ILE A 58 -3.02 -20.36 43.05
C ILE A 58 -3.39 -21.80 42.65
N ASP A 59 -4.36 -22.39 43.34
CA ASP A 59 -4.86 -23.74 43.09
C ASP A 59 -6.16 -23.71 42.27
N GLY A 60 -6.50 -22.55 41.68
CA GLY A 60 -7.70 -22.35 40.87
C GLY A 60 -8.99 -22.24 41.68
N ASN A 61 -8.92 -22.19 43.02
CA ASN A 61 -10.12 -22.14 43.86
C ASN A 61 -10.66 -20.73 43.98
N PHE A 62 -11.97 -20.57 44.06
CA PHE A 62 -12.64 -19.31 44.35
C PHE A 62 -13.71 -19.47 45.42
N SER A 63 -14.07 -18.35 46.06
CA SER A 63 -15.22 -18.26 46.95
C SER A 63 -15.92 -16.92 46.74
N ILE A 64 -17.22 -16.95 46.46
CA ILE A 64 -18.01 -15.77 46.09
C ILE A 64 -19.36 -15.77 46.82
N GLN A 65 -19.78 -14.59 47.28
CA GLN A 65 -21.06 -14.40 47.98
C GLN A 65 -22.18 -14.09 46.98
N LEU A 66 -23.23 -14.90 47.03
CA LEU A 66 -24.47 -14.79 46.27
C LEU A 66 -25.61 -14.26 47.14
N GLN A 67 -26.44 -13.39 46.57
CA GLN A 67 -27.74 -13.00 47.10
C GLN A 67 -28.82 -13.98 46.63
N ALA A 68 -30.01 -13.95 47.26
CA ALA A 68 -31.08 -14.93 47.00
C ALA A 68 -31.60 -14.97 45.55
N ASN A 69 -31.31 -13.94 44.74
CA ASN A 69 -31.72 -13.85 43.33
C ASN A 69 -30.54 -14.08 42.36
N ASP A 70 -29.34 -14.34 42.86
CA ASP A 70 -28.16 -14.58 42.05
C ASP A 70 -28.12 -16.05 41.64
N THR A 71 -28.49 -16.37 40.41
CA THR A 71 -28.58 -17.76 39.91
C THR A 71 -27.42 -18.16 39.01
N GLU A 72 -26.60 -17.21 38.56
CA GLU A 72 -25.56 -17.46 37.55
C GLU A 72 -24.27 -16.68 37.88
N ILE A 73 -23.13 -17.29 37.56
CA ILE A 73 -21.81 -16.66 37.58
C ILE A 73 -21.18 -16.72 36.20
N GLU A 74 -20.50 -15.66 35.80
CA GLU A 74 -19.64 -15.62 34.62
C GLU A 74 -18.19 -15.85 35.06
N VAL A 75 -17.53 -16.80 34.41
CA VAL A 75 -16.11 -17.11 34.64
C VAL A 75 -15.34 -16.80 33.37
N SER A 76 -14.30 -15.97 33.50
CA SER A 76 -13.45 -15.55 32.38
C SER A 76 -11.97 -15.65 32.74
N PHE A 77 -11.17 -16.04 31.77
CA PHE A 77 -9.70 -16.07 31.91
C PHE A 77 -9.07 -15.73 30.56
N ILE A 78 -7.96 -14.99 30.59
CA ILE A 78 -7.29 -14.52 29.36
C ILE A 78 -6.80 -15.73 28.56
N GLY A 79 -7.15 -15.77 27.27
CA GLY A 79 -6.85 -16.90 26.38
C GLY A 79 -7.88 -18.04 26.44
N PHE A 80 -9.02 -17.84 27.10
CA PHE A 80 -10.11 -18.80 27.25
C PHE A 80 -11.47 -18.17 26.91
N ILE A 81 -12.41 -19.00 26.45
CA ILE A 81 -13.79 -18.58 26.19
C ILE A 81 -14.51 -18.40 27.54
N SER A 82 -15.06 -17.21 27.79
CA SER A 82 -15.85 -16.96 29.01
C SER A 82 -17.04 -17.91 29.07
N GLN A 83 -17.32 -18.45 30.26
CA GLN A 83 -18.40 -19.39 30.48
C GLN A 83 -19.38 -18.84 31.52
N ILE A 84 -20.66 -18.84 31.18
CA ILE A 84 -21.75 -18.59 32.13
C ILE A 84 -22.17 -19.92 32.75
N VAL A 85 -22.24 -19.96 34.08
CA VAL A 85 -22.53 -21.17 34.85
C VAL A 85 -23.68 -20.90 35.82
N ASN A 86 -24.75 -21.68 35.71
CA ASN A 86 -25.84 -21.65 36.68
C ASN A 86 -25.39 -22.29 38.00
N VAL A 87 -25.57 -21.55 39.09
CA VAL A 87 -25.14 -21.90 40.46
C VAL A 87 -26.30 -21.98 41.45
N GLU A 88 -27.54 -21.97 40.96
CA GLU A 88 -28.74 -22.10 41.78
C GLU A 88 -28.71 -23.44 42.54
N GLY A 89 -28.88 -23.38 43.87
CA GLY A 89 -28.88 -24.59 44.70
C GLY A 89 -27.50 -25.26 44.91
N LEU A 90 -26.40 -24.76 44.32
CA LEU A 90 -25.04 -25.34 44.48
C LEU A 90 -24.16 -24.65 45.56
N ASP A 91 -23.53 -25.45 46.44
CA ASP A 91 -22.53 -24.97 47.42
C ASP A 91 -21.09 -25.08 46.89
N PHE A 92 -20.88 -25.91 45.87
CA PHE A 92 -19.62 -26.09 45.16
C PHE A 92 -19.85 -26.19 43.64
N VAL A 93 -18.98 -25.59 42.84
CA VAL A 93 -19.01 -25.69 41.37
C VAL A 93 -17.61 -25.83 40.77
N GLU A 94 -17.46 -26.75 39.82
CA GLU A 94 -16.26 -26.88 38.99
C GLU A 94 -16.54 -26.27 37.62
N VAL A 95 -15.69 -25.35 37.18
CA VAL A 95 -15.86 -24.62 35.91
C VAL A 95 -14.68 -24.93 35.00
N VAL A 96 -14.96 -25.53 33.84
CA VAL A 96 -13.94 -25.88 32.85
C VAL A 96 -14.00 -24.86 31.71
N LEU A 97 -13.02 -23.99 31.64
CA LEU A 97 -12.90 -23.05 30.53
C LEU A 97 -12.19 -23.71 29.36
N MET A 98 -12.77 -23.57 28.17
CA MET A 98 -12.13 -23.97 26.92
C MET A 98 -11.15 -22.88 26.50
N SER A 99 -9.95 -23.25 26.06
CA SER A 99 -9.03 -22.27 25.48
C SER A 99 -9.71 -21.60 24.29
N ALA A 100 -9.53 -20.28 24.13
CA ALA A 100 -9.94 -19.55 22.94
C ALA A 100 -9.19 -20.02 21.68
N VAL A 101 -8.26 -20.97 21.83
CA VAL A 101 -7.38 -21.52 20.80
C VAL A 101 -7.58 -23.02 20.57
N GLU A 102 -8.82 -23.53 20.68
CA GLU A 102 -9.21 -24.71 19.90
C GLU A 102 -9.37 -24.30 18.43
N GLN A 103 -8.25 -24.32 17.71
CA GLN A 103 -8.05 -23.73 16.38
C GLN A 103 -8.44 -24.68 15.22
N LEU A 104 -9.21 -25.73 15.50
CA LEU A 104 -9.65 -26.72 14.50
C LEU A 104 -10.92 -26.28 13.74
N ASP A 105 -11.65 -25.29 14.26
CA ASP A 105 -12.86 -24.72 13.64
C ASP A 105 -12.70 -23.22 13.31
N GLU A 106 -11.50 -22.80 12.87
CA GLU A 106 -11.28 -21.44 12.37
C GLU A 106 -12.29 -21.14 11.24
N VAL A 107 -13.11 -20.10 11.43
CA VAL A 107 -14.05 -19.63 10.42
C VAL A 107 -13.41 -18.48 9.68
N VAL A 108 -13.12 -18.70 8.40
CA VAL A 108 -12.66 -17.65 7.50
C VAL A 108 -13.84 -17.10 6.72
N VAL A 109 -13.84 -15.78 6.51
CA VAL A 109 -14.78 -15.16 5.61
C VAL A 109 -14.28 -15.43 4.18
N THR A 110 -15.17 -15.85 3.30
CA THR A 110 -14.90 -16.08 1.87
C THR A 110 -15.73 -15.14 1.01
N ALA A 111 -15.73 -15.35 -0.31
CA ALA A 111 -16.39 -14.47 -1.23
C ALA A 111 -17.89 -14.23 -0.90
N LEU A 112 -18.36 -13.02 -1.21
CA LEU A 112 -19.67 -12.48 -0.85
C LEU A 112 -19.93 -12.32 0.67
N GLY A 113 -18.92 -12.55 1.51
CA GLY A 113 -19.04 -12.51 2.97
C GLY A 113 -19.50 -13.83 3.58
N ILE A 114 -19.41 -14.95 2.84
CA ILE A 114 -19.83 -16.27 3.31
C ILE A 114 -18.79 -16.80 4.30
N LYS A 115 -19.21 -17.08 5.54
CA LYS A 115 -18.38 -17.73 6.55
C LYS A 115 -18.21 -19.23 6.27
N ARG A 116 -16.96 -19.73 6.27
CA ARG A 116 -16.62 -21.12 6.02
C ARG A 116 -15.58 -21.62 7.01
N GLU A 117 -15.67 -22.89 7.39
CA GLU A 117 -14.61 -23.56 8.13
C GLU A 117 -13.34 -23.63 7.26
N ALA A 118 -12.19 -23.21 7.78
CA ALA A 118 -10.92 -23.18 7.05
C ALA A 118 -10.50 -24.57 6.53
N LYS A 119 -10.86 -25.64 7.25
CA LYS A 119 -10.61 -27.04 6.86
C LYS A 119 -11.40 -27.47 5.61
N ALA A 120 -12.56 -26.87 5.35
CA ALA A 120 -13.39 -27.18 4.19
C ALA A 120 -12.90 -26.54 2.88
N LEU A 121 -11.96 -25.59 2.94
CA LEU A 121 -11.51 -24.86 1.76
C LEU A 121 -10.51 -25.66 0.90
N GLY A 122 -10.80 -25.74 -0.41
CA GLY A 122 -9.94 -26.36 -1.42
C GLY A 122 -8.84 -25.45 -2.00
N TYR A 123 -8.63 -24.26 -1.46
CA TYR A 123 -7.70 -23.22 -1.96
C TYR A 123 -7.02 -22.46 -0.82
N SER A 124 -5.93 -21.73 -1.10
CA SER A 124 -5.20 -20.97 -0.09
C SER A 124 -5.90 -19.66 0.29
N VAL A 125 -6.13 -19.47 1.60
CA VAL A 125 -6.61 -18.23 2.23
C VAL A 125 -5.73 -17.96 3.43
N GLN A 126 -5.31 -16.71 3.60
CA GLN A 126 -4.61 -16.29 4.81
C GLN A 126 -5.37 -15.14 5.45
N GLN A 127 -5.76 -15.32 6.71
CA GLN A 127 -6.39 -14.30 7.53
C GLN A 127 -5.35 -13.70 8.49
N VAL A 128 -5.39 -12.38 8.62
CA VAL A 128 -4.58 -11.61 9.57
C VAL A 128 -5.53 -10.82 10.46
N ASP A 129 -5.42 -11.01 11.77
CA ASP A 129 -6.25 -10.30 12.74
C ASP A 129 -5.77 -8.86 12.92
N ALA A 130 -6.72 -7.93 12.99
CA ALA A 130 -6.40 -6.51 13.07
C ALA A 130 -5.66 -6.13 14.37
N GLU A 131 -5.87 -6.88 15.47
CA GLU A 131 -5.19 -6.60 16.75
C GLU A 131 -3.67 -6.80 16.67
N ALA A 132 -3.21 -7.78 15.87
CA ALA A 132 -1.79 -7.97 15.60
C ALA A 132 -1.19 -6.79 14.81
N LEU A 133 -2.01 -6.12 13.99
CA LEU A 133 -1.62 -4.94 13.21
C LEU A 133 -1.73 -3.63 14.02
N SER A 134 -2.73 -3.51 14.90
CA SER A 134 -3.04 -2.28 15.65
C SER A 134 -2.03 -2.00 16.76
N ASN A 135 -1.52 -3.04 17.43
CA ASN A 135 -0.46 -2.93 18.45
C ASN A 135 0.88 -2.43 17.90
N ALA A 136 0.94 -2.29 16.58
CA ALA A 136 2.13 -2.08 15.79
C ALA A 136 2.08 -0.72 15.05
N SER A 137 0.98 0.03 15.22
CA SER A 137 0.57 1.26 14.55
C SER A 137 1.21 1.59 13.18
N ARG A 138 0.37 1.59 12.14
CA ARG A 138 0.74 1.99 10.77
C ARG A 138 -0.30 2.96 10.22
N ILE A 139 0.15 3.88 9.37
CA ILE A 139 -0.70 4.90 8.70
C ILE A 139 -1.72 4.25 7.75
N SER A 140 -1.44 3.03 7.23
CA SER A 140 -2.35 2.26 6.38
C SER A 140 -2.52 0.82 6.91
N PRO A 141 -3.76 0.26 6.90
CA PRO A 141 -4.02 -1.13 7.29
C PRO A 141 -3.31 -2.15 6.38
N LEU A 142 -3.01 -1.77 5.13
CA LEU A 142 -2.47 -2.69 4.13
C LEU A 142 -0.96 -2.87 4.26
N THR A 143 -0.25 -1.81 4.62
CA THR A 143 1.22 -1.87 4.73
C THR A 143 1.63 -2.78 5.88
N GLY A 144 0.72 -3.00 6.85
CA GLY A 144 0.71 -4.06 7.87
C GLY A 144 0.96 -5.48 7.35
N LEU A 145 0.43 -5.78 6.16
CA LEU A 145 0.43 -7.13 5.60
C LEU A 145 1.75 -7.48 4.90
N ALA A 146 2.61 -6.48 4.63
CA ALA A 146 3.88 -6.69 3.95
C ALA A 146 4.72 -7.69 4.74
N GLY A 147 5.08 -8.83 4.15
CA GLY A 147 5.83 -9.89 4.83
C GLY A 147 5.05 -10.68 5.89
N GLN A 148 3.73 -10.51 6.01
CA GLN A 148 2.85 -11.36 6.84
C GLN A 148 2.16 -12.45 6.01
N VAL A 149 1.92 -12.18 4.73
CA VAL A 149 1.14 -13.03 3.83
C VAL A 149 2.05 -13.54 2.70
N ALA A 150 2.10 -14.86 2.51
CA ALA A 150 2.85 -15.47 1.41
C ALA A 150 2.27 -15.05 0.05
N GLY A 151 3.10 -14.78 -0.96
CA GLY A 151 2.66 -14.40 -2.31
C GLY A 151 2.11 -12.97 -2.42
N LEU A 152 2.09 -12.19 -1.32
CA LEU A 152 1.65 -10.81 -1.30
C LEU A 152 2.85 -9.87 -1.41
N GLN A 153 2.87 -9.03 -2.44
CA GLN A 153 3.84 -7.96 -2.59
C GLN A 153 3.16 -6.63 -2.31
N ILE A 154 3.78 -5.83 -1.43
CA ILE A 154 3.34 -4.47 -1.15
C ILE A 154 4.52 -3.54 -1.42
N ALA A 155 4.25 -2.45 -2.13
CA ALA A 155 5.19 -1.36 -2.37
C ALA A 155 4.46 -0.03 -2.13
N GLU A 156 5.00 0.81 -1.28
CA GLU A 156 4.51 2.18 -1.09
C GLU A 156 5.09 3.06 -2.20
N SER A 157 4.32 4.05 -2.65
CA SER A 157 4.87 5.08 -3.51
C SER A 157 5.80 6.01 -2.71
N GLY A 158 6.82 6.55 -3.39
CA GLY A 158 7.77 7.46 -2.78
C GLY A 158 7.22 8.87 -2.52
N SER A 159 5.94 9.05 -2.15
CA SER A 159 5.35 10.37 -1.83
C SER A 159 5.27 10.66 -0.33
N GLY A 160 5.68 9.72 0.53
CA GLY A 160 5.59 9.88 1.98
C GLY A 160 4.18 9.63 2.53
N ALA A 161 3.81 10.31 3.62
CA ALA A 161 2.55 10.10 4.32
C ALA A 161 1.33 10.28 3.39
N GLY A 162 0.36 9.37 3.48
CA GLY A 162 -0.85 9.39 2.65
C GLY A 162 -0.61 9.11 1.15
N GLY A 163 0.56 8.58 0.78
CA GLY A 163 0.84 8.03 -0.54
C GLY A 163 0.05 6.74 -0.82
N SER A 164 0.07 6.31 -2.08
CA SER A 164 -0.56 5.06 -2.51
C SER A 164 0.28 3.84 -2.16
N SER A 165 -0.40 2.71 -1.94
CA SER A 165 0.23 1.41 -1.79
C SER A 165 -0.16 0.54 -2.97
N ARG A 166 0.83 0.08 -3.75
CA ARG A 166 0.64 -0.94 -4.78
C ARG A 166 0.64 -2.30 -4.13
N ILE A 167 -0.34 -3.12 -4.48
CA ILE A 167 -0.49 -4.48 -3.94
C ILE A 167 -0.61 -5.46 -5.09
N LEU A 168 0.20 -6.51 -5.07
CA LEU A 168 0.13 -7.63 -6.01
C LEU A 168 0.00 -8.94 -5.25
N ILE A 169 -0.80 -9.84 -5.80
CA ILE A 169 -0.89 -11.23 -5.36
C ILE A 169 -0.35 -12.10 -6.49
N ARG A 170 0.70 -12.89 -6.21
CA ARG A 170 1.31 -13.84 -7.16
C ARG A 170 1.87 -13.22 -8.46
N GLY A 171 2.33 -11.97 -8.37
CA GLY A 171 2.93 -11.24 -9.49
C GLY A 171 1.91 -10.51 -10.36
N ALA A 172 2.36 -9.99 -11.50
CA ALA A 172 1.51 -9.28 -12.46
C ALA A 172 0.92 -10.26 -13.49
N ASN A 173 -0.40 -10.29 -13.62
CA ASN A 173 -1.11 -11.14 -14.60
C ASN A 173 -1.48 -10.38 -15.88
N SER A 174 -1.51 -9.05 -15.83
CA SER A 174 -1.81 -8.17 -16.96
C SER A 174 -0.57 -7.40 -17.42
N LEU A 175 -0.34 -7.38 -18.75
CA LEU A 175 0.79 -6.71 -19.38
C LEU A 175 0.72 -5.18 -19.24
N THR A 176 -0.47 -4.61 -19.41
CA THR A 176 -0.68 -3.14 -19.38
C THR A 176 -1.88 -2.71 -18.54
N GLY A 177 -2.74 -3.64 -18.13
CA GLY A 177 -3.91 -3.37 -17.31
C GLY A 177 -3.59 -3.30 -15.81
N SER A 178 -4.62 -3.13 -14.99
CA SER A 178 -4.48 -3.15 -13.54
C SER A 178 -4.13 -4.55 -13.04
N ASN A 179 -3.12 -4.61 -12.18
CA ASN A 179 -2.71 -5.82 -11.46
C ASN A 179 -3.08 -5.77 -9.97
N GLU A 180 -3.80 -4.74 -9.52
CA GLU A 180 -4.26 -4.65 -8.13
C GLU A 180 -5.38 -5.67 -7.84
N PRO A 181 -5.42 -6.26 -6.63
CA PRO A 181 -6.54 -7.11 -6.21
C PRO A 181 -7.81 -6.29 -6.01
N LEU A 182 -8.96 -6.97 -6.02
CA LEU A 182 -10.20 -6.33 -5.59
C LEU A 182 -10.21 -6.14 -4.07
N PHE A 183 -10.56 -4.94 -3.62
CA PHE A 183 -10.83 -4.68 -2.22
C PHE A 183 -12.32 -4.85 -1.91
N VAL A 184 -12.62 -5.58 -0.85
CA VAL A 184 -13.98 -5.87 -0.41
C VAL A 184 -14.09 -5.54 1.06
N VAL A 185 -15.11 -4.79 1.46
CA VAL A 185 -15.39 -4.51 2.87
C VAL A 185 -16.76 -5.07 3.23
N ASP A 186 -16.82 -5.95 4.22
CA ASP A 186 -18.04 -6.67 4.65
C ASP A 186 -18.81 -7.33 3.49
N GLY A 187 -18.06 -7.87 2.53
CA GLY A 187 -18.59 -8.56 1.35
C GLY A 187 -18.98 -7.64 0.19
N ILE A 188 -18.86 -6.32 0.30
CA ILE A 188 -19.12 -5.35 -0.77
C ILE A 188 -17.81 -4.89 -1.43
N PRO A 189 -17.66 -5.02 -2.76
CA PRO A 189 -16.57 -4.40 -3.51
C PRO A 189 -16.51 -2.88 -3.31
N ILE A 190 -15.32 -2.33 -3.15
CA ILE A 190 -15.12 -0.87 -3.03
C ILE A 190 -14.16 -0.35 -4.10
N ASP A 191 -14.31 0.93 -4.46
CA ASP A 191 -13.43 1.60 -5.40
C ASP A 191 -12.08 1.93 -4.73
N ASN A 192 -10.99 1.75 -5.48
CA ASN A 192 -9.63 2.03 -5.02
C ASN A 192 -8.94 3.14 -5.86
N SER A 193 -9.71 4.03 -6.45
CA SER A 193 -9.18 5.14 -7.25
C SER A 193 -8.43 6.17 -6.40
N GLY A 194 -7.81 7.15 -7.08
CA GLY A 194 -7.10 8.24 -6.42
C GLY A 194 -5.58 8.15 -6.45
N GLY A 195 -5.01 7.04 -6.91
CA GLY A 195 -3.58 6.76 -6.82
C GLY A 195 -2.60 7.72 -7.50
N SER A 196 -1.34 7.28 -7.61
CA SER A 196 -0.28 8.09 -8.22
C SER A 196 -0.59 8.45 -9.68
N SER A 197 -0.56 9.75 -9.99
CA SER A 197 -0.47 10.27 -11.35
C SER A 197 0.97 10.60 -11.76
N GLY A 198 1.95 10.15 -10.96
CA GLY A 198 3.38 10.35 -11.21
C GLY A 198 3.82 9.67 -12.50
N GLY A 199 4.26 10.48 -13.47
CA GLY A 199 4.97 10.04 -14.65
C GLY A 199 6.44 10.48 -14.60
N LEU A 200 7.16 10.23 -15.70
CA LEU A 200 8.58 10.60 -15.85
C LEU A 200 8.85 12.09 -15.53
N PHE A 201 8.00 12.97 -16.03
CA PHE A 201 8.16 14.43 -15.88
C PHE A 201 7.52 14.99 -14.61
N GLY A 202 7.16 14.11 -13.68
CA GLY A 202 6.54 14.45 -12.42
C GLY A 202 5.06 14.11 -12.35
N GLY A 203 4.42 14.66 -11.32
CA GLY A 203 3.05 14.35 -10.94
C GLY A 203 2.94 14.25 -9.42
N PHE A 204 1.79 13.80 -8.95
CA PHE A 204 1.49 13.70 -7.52
C PHE A 204 0.90 12.34 -7.23
N ASP A 205 1.03 11.94 -5.97
CA ASP A 205 0.26 10.82 -5.45
C ASP A 205 -0.79 11.32 -4.47
N TYR A 206 -2.06 11.18 -4.86
CA TYR A 206 -3.20 11.60 -4.06
C TYR A 206 -3.72 10.50 -3.12
N GLY A 207 -3.05 9.34 -3.07
CA GLY A 207 -3.38 8.21 -2.24
C GLY A 207 -4.55 7.37 -2.79
N ASN A 208 -4.33 6.06 -2.89
CA ASN A 208 -5.36 5.06 -3.16
C ASN A 208 -6.48 5.12 -2.11
N ALA A 209 -7.74 5.04 -2.54
CA ALA A 209 -8.90 5.22 -1.65
C ALA A 209 -8.98 4.18 -0.52
N ILE A 210 -8.40 2.99 -0.68
CA ILE A 210 -8.34 1.98 0.38
C ILE A 210 -7.59 2.46 1.64
N ASN A 211 -6.61 3.35 1.49
CA ASN A 211 -5.85 3.93 2.62
C ASN A 211 -6.73 4.85 3.51
N ASN A 212 -7.97 5.14 3.08
CA ASN A 212 -8.92 5.91 3.87
C ASN A 212 -9.61 5.10 4.98
N ILE A 213 -9.54 3.76 4.95
CA ILE A 213 -10.12 2.91 6.01
C ILE A 213 -9.34 3.06 7.32
N ASN A 214 -10.07 3.22 8.42
CA ASN A 214 -9.50 3.25 9.76
C ASN A 214 -9.25 1.82 10.27
N LEU A 215 -8.02 1.52 10.69
CA LEU A 215 -7.63 0.18 11.16
C LEU A 215 -8.36 -0.22 12.44
N ASP A 216 -8.72 0.74 13.31
CA ASP A 216 -9.45 0.44 14.55
C ASP A 216 -10.86 -0.10 14.31
N ASP A 217 -11.44 0.21 13.14
CA ASP A 217 -12.74 -0.33 12.71
C ASP A 217 -12.63 -1.74 12.12
N VAL A 218 -11.41 -2.22 11.84
CA VAL A 218 -11.15 -3.54 11.24
C VAL A 218 -11.08 -4.60 12.33
N GLU A 219 -11.73 -5.74 12.07
CA GLU A 219 -11.66 -6.95 12.88
C GLU A 219 -10.59 -7.89 12.31
N SER A 220 -10.67 -8.18 11.01
CA SER A 220 -9.71 -9.05 10.33
C SER A 220 -9.58 -8.69 8.84
N ILE A 221 -8.45 -9.09 8.26
CA ILE A 221 -8.17 -8.98 6.82
C ILE A 221 -7.88 -10.37 6.27
N SER A 222 -8.68 -10.83 5.30
CA SER A 222 -8.51 -12.10 4.60
C SER A 222 -7.98 -11.86 3.19
N VAL A 223 -6.90 -12.54 2.82
CA VAL A 223 -6.31 -12.50 1.49
C VAL A 223 -6.68 -13.78 0.72
N LEU A 224 -7.53 -13.63 -0.29
CA LEU A 224 -7.99 -14.69 -1.19
C LEU A 224 -7.08 -14.72 -2.42
N LYS A 225 -6.16 -15.68 -2.48
CA LYS A 225 -5.04 -15.66 -3.45
C LYS A 225 -5.32 -16.35 -4.78
N GLY A 226 -6.09 -17.44 -4.75
CA GLY A 226 -6.40 -18.24 -5.93
C GLY A 226 -7.69 -17.80 -6.63
N GLY A 227 -7.78 -18.01 -7.95
CA GLY A 227 -8.97 -17.69 -8.72
C GLY A 227 -10.25 -18.40 -8.22
N ALA A 228 -10.12 -19.60 -7.63
CA ALA A 228 -11.26 -20.32 -7.04
C ALA A 228 -11.84 -19.59 -5.82
N ALA A 229 -10.98 -18.89 -5.07
CA ALA A 229 -11.34 -18.14 -3.89
C ALA A 229 -12.10 -16.85 -4.23
N SER A 230 -11.79 -16.25 -5.38
CA SER A 230 -12.30 -14.95 -5.82
C SER A 230 -13.35 -15.02 -6.94
N ALA A 231 -13.58 -16.20 -7.53
CA ALA A 231 -14.48 -16.40 -8.67
C ALA A 231 -15.89 -15.84 -8.48
N LEU A 232 -16.43 -15.89 -7.24
CA LEU A 232 -17.76 -15.34 -6.95
C LEU A 232 -17.81 -13.80 -7.01
N TYR A 233 -16.69 -13.09 -6.93
CA TYR A 233 -16.59 -11.65 -7.17
C TYR A 233 -16.43 -11.28 -8.65
N GLY A 234 -16.33 -12.29 -9.52
CA GLY A 234 -16.26 -12.14 -10.98
C GLY A 234 -14.99 -11.44 -11.48
N ALA A 235 -15.11 -10.72 -12.59
CA ALA A 235 -14.00 -10.09 -13.32
C ALA A 235 -12.99 -9.34 -12.43
N ARG A 236 -13.46 -8.61 -11.41
CA ARG A 236 -12.57 -7.82 -10.53
C ARG A 236 -11.76 -8.69 -9.56
N GLY A 237 -12.23 -9.91 -9.28
CA GLY A 237 -11.51 -10.88 -8.45
C GLY A 237 -10.37 -11.60 -9.16
N GLN A 238 -10.12 -11.36 -10.47
CA GLN A 238 -9.13 -12.10 -11.25
C GLN A 238 -7.69 -11.96 -10.72
N ASN A 239 -7.37 -10.84 -10.06
CA ASN A 239 -6.07 -10.59 -9.44
C ASN A 239 -6.03 -10.93 -7.94
N GLY A 240 -7.01 -11.72 -7.46
CA GLY A 240 -7.22 -11.99 -6.04
C GLY A 240 -8.05 -10.92 -5.34
N VAL A 241 -8.34 -11.16 -4.06
CA VAL A 241 -9.22 -10.29 -3.25
C VAL A 241 -8.63 -10.06 -1.86
N ILE A 242 -8.65 -8.81 -1.41
CA ILE A 242 -8.38 -8.43 -0.03
C ILE A 242 -9.72 -8.07 0.61
N MET A 243 -10.17 -8.94 1.51
CA MET A 243 -11.43 -8.77 2.20
C MET A 243 -11.20 -8.28 3.62
N ILE A 244 -11.79 -7.12 3.92
CA ILE A 244 -11.76 -6.46 5.21
C ILE A 244 -13.09 -6.74 5.89
N THR A 245 -13.04 -7.35 7.07
CA THR A 245 -14.20 -7.52 7.94
C THR A 245 -14.13 -6.46 9.02
N THR A 246 -15.20 -5.67 9.18
CA THR A 246 -15.25 -4.63 10.21
C THR A 246 -15.83 -5.15 11.51
N ARG A 247 -15.43 -4.54 12.62
CA ARG A 247 -15.96 -4.85 13.95
C ARG A 247 -17.47 -4.63 14.00
N SER A 248 -18.14 -5.41 14.85
CA SER A 248 -19.56 -5.25 15.16
C SER A 248 -19.76 -4.99 16.66
N GLY A 249 -21.00 -4.66 17.07
CA GLY A 249 -21.30 -4.43 18.48
C GLY A 249 -20.93 -5.65 19.33
N SER A 250 -20.17 -5.47 20.41
CA SER A 250 -19.80 -6.58 21.27
C SER A 250 -20.72 -6.70 22.48
N GLN A 251 -20.99 -7.93 22.90
CA GLN A 251 -21.76 -8.18 24.11
C GLN A 251 -20.84 -7.96 25.31
N ARG A 252 -21.11 -6.90 26.08
CA ARG A 252 -20.39 -6.58 27.31
C ARG A 252 -21.28 -5.85 28.29
N GLU A 253 -20.94 -5.90 29.58
CA GLU A 253 -21.67 -5.15 30.60
C GLU A 253 -21.53 -3.64 30.37
N GLY A 254 -22.65 -2.95 30.19
CA GLY A 254 -22.69 -1.49 30.00
C GLY A 254 -22.50 -1.05 28.54
N ILE A 255 -22.00 0.17 28.35
CA ILE A 255 -21.59 0.69 27.04
C ILE A 255 -20.07 0.51 26.97
N GLY A 256 -19.58 -0.19 25.94
CA GLY A 256 -18.16 -0.27 25.66
C GLY A 256 -17.65 1.05 25.12
N VAL A 257 -16.62 1.61 25.75
CA VAL A 257 -15.93 2.78 25.21
C VAL A 257 -14.45 2.44 25.14
N THR A 258 -13.88 2.50 23.94
CA THR A 258 -12.43 2.37 23.73
C THR A 258 -11.91 3.66 23.14
N TYR A 259 -10.84 4.20 23.72
CA TYR A 259 -10.12 5.36 23.24
C TYR A 259 -8.68 4.97 22.94
N ASN A 260 -8.25 5.23 21.71
CA ASN A 260 -6.85 5.09 21.31
C ASN A 260 -6.26 6.48 21.07
N ALA A 261 -5.06 6.69 21.60
CA ALA A 261 -4.24 7.86 21.31
C ALA A 261 -2.83 7.42 20.96
N MET A 262 -2.30 7.95 19.87
CA MET A 262 -0.96 7.64 19.42
C MET A 262 -0.28 8.89 18.89
N VAL A 263 1.01 8.98 19.18
CA VAL A 263 1.91 9.97 18.59
C VAL A 263 3.13 9.26 18.03
N SER A 264 3.56 9.65 16.84
CA SER A 264 4.81 9.15 16.26
C SER A 264 5.58 10.27 15.56
N SER A 265 6.89 10.07 15.43
CA SER A 265 7.76 10.92 14.63
C SER A 265 8.44 10.12 13.54
N GLN A 266 8.60 10.73 12.37
CA GLN A 266 9.16 10.12 11.17
C GLN A 266 10.36 10.91 10.66
N THR A 267 11.40 10.20 10.21
CA THR A 267 12.63 10.78 9.64
C THR A 267 13.09 9.97 8.42
N PRO A 268 13.87 10.56 7.50
CA PRO A 268 14.47 9.84 6.38
C PRO A 268 15.27 8.61 6.84
N LEU A 269 14.99 7.45 6.27
CA LEU A 269 15.71 6.20 6.49
C LEU A 269 17.01 6.13 5.67
N ILE A 270 16.94 6.56 4.41
CA ILE A 270 18.08 6.60 3.48
C ILE A 270 18.29 8.04 3.05
N LYS A 271 19.55 8.45 3.00
CA LYS A 271 20.00 9.73 2.43
C LYS A 271 21.09 9.42 1.40
N PRO A 272 21.08 10.03 0.21
CA PRO A 272 22.18 9.91 -0.74
C PRO A 272 23.47 10.46 -0.16
N ASP A 273 24.59 9.78 -0.42
CA ASP A 273 25.91 10.25 0.00
C ASP A 273 26.41 11.32 -1.00
N PHE A 274 26.27 12.59 -0.63
CA PHE A 274 26.77 13.72 -1.44
C PHE A 274 28.28 13.93 -1.23
N GLN A 275 28.98 14.34 -2.30
CA GLN A 275 30.38 14.75 -2.21
C GLN A 275 30.50 16.08 -1.46
N THR A 276 31.61 16.28 -0.75
CA THR A 276 31.76 17.40 0.19
C THR A 276 33.02 18.23 -0.07
N ASN A 277 33.89 17.82 -1.00
CA ASN A 277 35.23 18.38 -1.13
C ASN A 277 35.40 19.34 -2.31
N TYR A 278 34.55 19.28 -3.34
CA TYR A 278 34.71 20.06 -4.57
C TYR A 278 33.57 21.06 -4.78
N SER A 279 33.93 22.27 -5.20
CA SER A 279 32.96 23.36 -5.40
C SER A 279 32.21 23.26 -6.73
N GLN A 280 31.27 24.17 -6.94
CA GLN A 280 30.63 24.37 -8.24
C GLN A 280 31.64 24.75 -9.32
N GLY A 281 31.53 24.14 -10.50
CA GLY A 281 32.49 24.33 -11.58
C GLY A 281 32.68 23.14 -12.50
N SER A 282 33.73 23.20 -13.31
CA SER A 282 34.08 22.19 -14.31
C SER A 282 35.59 22.11 -14.51
N GLY A 283 36.12 20.91 -14.73
CA GLY A 283 37.53 20.66 -15.02
C GLY A 283 38.47 21.20 -13.94
N GLY A 284 38.06 21.13 -12.66
CA GLY A 284 38.83 21.67 -11.54
C GLY A 284 38.78 23.19 -11.38
N ASN A 285 38.01 23.90 -12.20
CA ASN A 285 37.88 25.35 -12.16
C ASN A 285 36.55 25.78 -11.54
N PHE A 286 36.57 26.76 -10.63
CA PHE A 286 35.37 27.33 -10.02
C PHE A 286 34.53 28.10 -11.06
N GLY A 287 33.22 27.91 -11.04
CA GLY A 287 32.28 28.66 -11.87
C GLY A 287 31.06 29.10 -11.07
N ARG A 288 30.93 30.41 -10.80
CA ARG A 288 29.90 31.00 -9.91
C ARG A 288 28.45 30.60 -10.22
N LEU A 289 28.13 30.35 -11.48
CA LEU A 289 26.78 29.94 -11.94
C LEU A 289 26.79 28.55 -12.59
N ASN A 290 27.90 27.83 -12.51
CA ASN A 290 27.97 26.48 -13.04
C ASN A 290 27.10 25.56 -12.17
N PRO A 291 26.16 24.80 -12.75
CA PRO A 291 25.26 23.95 -12.00
C PRO A 291 25.88 22.60 -11.61
N ARG A 292 27.10 22.31 -12.05
CA ARG A 292 27.81 21.05 -11.77
C ARG A 292 28.82 21.22 -10.64
N SER A 293 29.21 20.12 -10.02
CA SER A 293 30.10 20.10 -8.86
C SER A 293 31.49 19.53 -9.17
N TRP A 294 32.02 19.87 -10.35
CA TRP A 294 33.35 19.48 -10.85
C TRP A 294 34.38 20.62 -10.73
N GLY A 295 34.17 21.55 -9.79
CA GLY A 295 35.01 22.72 -9.59
C GLY A 295 36.27 22.45 -8.78
N VAL A 296 36.87 23.53 -8.28
CA VAL A 296 38.10 23.48 -7.47
C VAL A 296 37.83 22.80 -6.13
N LYS A 297 38.83 22.08 -5.61
CA LYS A 297 38.81 21.53 -4.25
C LYS A 297 38.72 22.66 -3.22
N MET A 298 37.83 22.51 -2.25
CA MET A 298 37.51 23.53 -1.24
C MET A 298 38.53 23.49 -0.09
N ASN A 299 39.59 24.29 -0.21
CA ASN A 299 40.74 24.33 0.70
C ASN A 299 40.94 25.73 1.35
N GLY A 300 39.89 26.53 1.45
CA GLY A 300 39.91 27.86 2.06
C GLY A 300 40.06 29.02 1.07
N GLN A 301 39.88 28.78 -0.23
CA GLN A 301 39.88 29.86 -1.24
C GLN A 301 38.68 30.79 -1.04
N VAL A 302 38.85 32.09 -1.27
CA VAL A 302 37.77 33.07 -1.22
C VAL A 302 37.24 33.32 -2.63
N VAL A 303 35.95 33.14 -2.83
CA VAL A 303 35.24 33.34 -4.11
C VAL A 303 33.99 34.18 -3.90
N ASN A 304 33.40 34.68 -4.98
CA ASN A 304 32.03 35.20 -4.94
C ASN A 304 31.06 34.06 -5.26
N ASN A 305 30.13 33.79 -4.35
CA ASN A 305 29.09 32.77 -4.52
C ASN A 305 28.04 33.20 -5.55
N PHE A 306 27.04 32.36 -5.82
CA PHE A 306 25.99 32.68 -6.80
C PHE A 306 25.20 33.97 -6.47
N LEU A 307 25.08 34.34 -5.19
CA LEU A 307 24.50 35.61 -4.72
C LEU A 307 25.44 36.83 -4.88
N ASN A 308 26.63 36.63 -5.48
CA ASN A 308 27.70 37.62 -5.61
C ASN A 308 28.22 38.15 -4.25
N GLN A 309 28.18 37.30 -3.23
CA GLN A 309 28.69 37.56 -1.89
C GLN A 309 29.99 36.79 -1.67
N SER A 310 30.93 37.38 -0.92
CA SER A 310 32.20 36.73 -0.58
C SER A 310 31.96 35.48 0.28
N GLN A 311 32.43 34.32 -0.19
CA GLN A 311 32.34 33.02 0.48
C GLN A 311 33.74 32.38 0.52
N THR A 312 34.10 31.83 1.67
CA THR A 312 35.28 30.96 1.78
C THR A 312 34.87 29.53 1.48
N LEU A 313 35.54 28.88 0.52
CA LEU A 313 35.28 27.50 0.14
C LEU A 313 35.95 26.54 1.12
N THR A 314 35.16 25.86 1.94
CA THR A 314 35.62 24.79 2.85
C THR A 314 34.81 23.52 2.62
N PRO A 315 35.32 22.33 3.00
CA PRO A 315 34.55 21.10 2.89
C PRO A 315 33.21 21.22 3.60
N VAL A 316 32.16 20.69 2.97
CA VAL A 316 30.78 20.81 3.43
C VAL A 316 30.54 19.84 4.58
N THR A 317 29.91 20.33 5.65
CA THR A 317 29.65 19.53 6.86
C THR A 317 28.16 19.28 7.13
N VAL A 318 27.27 19.99 6.44
CA VAL A 318 25.82 19.91 6.63
C VAL A 318 25.21 19.20 5.44
N HIS A 319 24.44 18.15 5.69
CA HIS A 319 23.77 17.39 4.65
C HIS A 319 22.50 18.13 4.19
N PRO A 320 22.24 18.28 2.87
CA PRO A 320 21.11 19.06 2.36
C PRO A 320 19.75 18.56 2.85
N TYR A 321 19.58 17.24 3.02
CA TYR A 321 18.35 16.67 3.59
C TYR A 321 18.13 17.08 5.05
N ASP A 322 19.18 17.21 5.85
CA ASP A 322 19.05 17.58 7.27
C ASP A 322 18.73 19.07 7.46
N ASP A 323 19.13 19.90 6.50
CA ASP A 323 18.83 21.34 6.50
C ASP A 323 17.41 21.63 5.98
N PHE A 324 16.96 20.89 4.96
CA PHE A 324 15.66 21.11 4.32
C PHE A 324 14.49 20.38 5.00
N PHE A 325 14.65 19.07 5.25
CA PHE A 325 13.57 18.26 5.81
C PHE A 325 13.45 18.43 7.32
N ARG A 326 12.22 18.29 7.83
CA ARG A 326 11.95 18.18 9.26
C ARG A 326 11.61 16.76 9.66
N ALA A 327 11.71 16.48 10.96
CA ALA A 327 11.02 15.33 11.53
C ALA A 327 9.51 15.56 11.38
N ALA A 328 8.85 14.65 10.68
CA ALA A 328 7.40 14.60 10.54
C ALA A 328 6.78 14.08 11.85
N VAL A 329 5.60 14.57 12.22
CA VAL A 329 4.86 14.16 13.40
C VAL A 329 3.47 13.68 12.97
N ASN A 330 3.06 12.51 13.46
CA ASN A 330 1.73 11.97 13.24
C ASN A 330 1.02 11.82 14.56
N ILE A 331 -0.25 12.25 14.59
CA ILE A 331 -1.12 12.18 15.75
C ILE A 331 -2.38 11.45 15.34
N ASP A 332 -2.75 10.44 16.12
CA ASP A 332 -3.90 9.59 15.90
C ASP A 332 -4.76 9.54 17.16
N HIS A 333 -6.04 9.84 17.00
CA HIS A 333 -7.05 9.71 18.03
C HIS A 333 -8.24 8.96 17.48
N SER A 334 -8.69 7.94 18.20
CA SER A 334 -9.95 7.27 17.89
C SER A 334 -10.76 6.99 19.15
N ILE A 335 -12.07 7.08 19.00
CA ILE A 335 -13.03 6.66 20.01
C ILE A 335 -14.00 5.70 19.35
N THR A 336 -14.18 4.54 19.97
CA THR A 336 -15.17 3.54 19.58
C THR A 336 -16.14 3.35 20.74
N ILE A 337 -17.42 3.41 20.44
CA ILE A 337 -18.52 3.20 21.36
C ILE A 337 -19.36 2.06 20.81
N ASP A 338 -19.47 0.98 21.57
CA ASP A 338 -20.20 -0.20 21.13
C ASP A 338 -21.07 -0.81 22.23
N LYS A 339 -22.17 -1.43 21.83
CA LYS A 339 -23.06 -2.17 22.72
C LYS A 339 -23.82 -3.21 21.91
N ARG A 340 -23.96 -4.41 22.46
CA ARG A 340 -24.87 -5.43 21.95
C ARG A 340 -25.75 -6.01 23.07
N ASP A 341 -27.05 -6.12 22.79
CA ASP A 341 -28.01 -6.93 23.52
C ASP A 341 -28.45 -8.14 22.69
N ASP A 342 -29.40 -8.93 23.18
CA ASP A 342 -29.84 -10.17 22.52
C ASP A 342 -30.41 -9.97 21.10
N LYS A 343 -30.83 -8.74 20.75
CA LYS A 343 -31.47 -8.42 19.48
C LYS A 343 -30.76 -7.35 18.68
N ASN A 344 -29.99 -6.46 19.30
CA ASN A 344 -29.44 -5.28 18.65
C ASN A 344 -27.97 -5.10 19.02
N GLY A 345 -27.13 -4.93 18.01
CA GLY A 345 -25.77 -4.40 18.12
C GLY A 345 -25.69 -3.01 17.50
N ILE A 346 -25.03 -2.09 18.20
CA ILE A 346 -24.65 -0.79 17.67
C ILE A 346 -23.16 -0.57 17.91
N LEU A 347 -22.48 -0.05 16.89
CA LEU A 347 -21.10 0.41 16.98
C LEU A 347 -21.00 1.78 16.32
N PHE A 348 -20.49 2.76 17.04
CA PHE A 348 -20.11 4.05 16.52
C PHE A 348 -18.61 4.24 16.73
N SER A 349 -17.90 4.71 15.72
CA SER A 349 -16.52 5.16 15.89
C SER A 349 -16.29 6.52 15.25
N ALA A 350 -15.40 7.29 15.85
CA ALA A 350 -14.89 8.53 15.30
C ALA A 350 -13.36 8.52 15.45
N ALA A 351 -12.67 8.80 14.35
CA ALA A 351 -11.22 8.88 14.32
C ALA A 351 -10.76 10.16 13.65
N TRP A 352 -9.67 10.71 14.17
CA TRP A 352 -8.96 11.84 13.63
C TRP A 352 -7.47 11.50 13.56
N ASN A 353 -6.91 11.63 12.37
CA ASN A 353 -5.49 11.45 12.08
C ASN A 353 -4.97 12.75 11.46
N GLN A 354 -3.88 13.27 12.00
CA GLN A 354 -3.13 14.38 11.43
C GLN A 354 -1.70 13.90 11.18
N SER A 355 -1.22 14.10 9.96
CA SER A 355 0.09 13.66 9.53
C SER A 355 0.85 14.79 8.86
N ASP A 356 1.95 15.20 9.48
CA ASP A 356 2.89 16.14 8.91
C ASP A 356 3.83 15.45 7.91
N GLY A 357 4.14 16.11 6.80
CA GLY A 357 5.17 15.65 5.86
C GLY A 357 6.59 16.02 6.29
N LEU A 358 7.59 15.38 5.65
CA LEU A 358 9.00 15.76 5.78
C LEU A 358 9.25 17.20 5.29
N ILE A 359 8.48 17.64 4.28
CA ILE A 359 8.45 19.03 3.81
C ILE A 359 7.54 19.84 4.75
N ARG A 360 8.01 21.01 5.18
CA ARG A 360 7.31 21.86 6.17
C ARG A 360 5.90 22.26 5.77
N THR A 361 5.65 22.45 4.47
CA THR A 361 4.35 22.88 3.95
C THR A 361 3.37 21.75 3.69
N ASN A 362 3.80 20.48 3.84
CA ASN A 362 2.97 19.32 3.56
C ASN A 362 2.28 18.82 4.83
N GLU A 363 0.95 18.65 4.76
CA GLU A 363 0.11 18.18 5.86
C GLU A 363 -1.08 17.37 5.32
N ILE A 364 -1.50 16.35 6.05
CA ILE A 364 -2.72 15.57 5.78
C ILE A 364 -3.57 15.49 7.05
N ASP A 365 -4.84 15.91 6.93
CA ASP A 365 -5.87 15.80 7.96
C ASP A 365 -6.94 14.81 7.50
N LYS A 366 -7.21 13.77 8.29
CA LYS A 366 -8.21 12.74 8.00
C LYS A 366 -9.17 12.56 9.16
N LYS A 367 -10.47 12.59 8.87
CA LYS A 367 -11.56 12.37 9.81
C LYS A 367 -12.45 11.26 9.31
N THR A 368 -12.69 10.26 10.14
CA THR A 368 -13.52 9.10 9.82
C THR A 368 -14.62 8.96 10.86
N PHE A 369 -15.84 8.74 10.41
CA PHE A 369 -16.99 8.44 11.25
C PHE A 369 -17.64 7.17 10.74
N ASN A 370 -17.77 6.17 11.62
CA ASN A 370 -18.42 4.91 11.30
C ASN A 370 -19.65 4.72 12.19
N LEU A 371 -20.73 4.23 11.61
CA LEU A 371 -21.90 3.75 12.32
C LEU A 371 -22.30 2.40 11.74
N ARG A 372 -22.37 1.39 12.60
CA ARG A 372 -22.91 0.07 12.27
C ARG A 372 -24.05 -0.26 13.22
N TYR A 373 -25.12 -0.82 12.66
CA TYR A 373 -26.28 -1.29 13.38
C TYR A 373 -26.67 -2.67 12.85
N ASP A 374 -26.59 -3.67 13.71
CA ASP A 374 -27.06 -5.03 13.44
C ASP A 374 -28.29 -5.31 14.33
N SER A 375 -29.31 -5.93 13.76
CA SER A 375 -30.54 -6.24 14.50
C SER A 375 -31.22 -7.51 14.04
N ARG A 376 -31.62 -8.35 14.99
CA ARG A 376 -32.59 -9.43 14.81
C ARG A 376 -34.00 -8.87 14.93
N LEU A 377 -34.58 -8.46 13.80
CA LEU A 377 -35.90 -7.84 13.70
C LEU A 377 -37.04 -8.84 13.99
N ALA A 378 -36.84 -10.09 13.58
CA ALA A 378 -37.65 -11.26 13.94
C ALA A 378 -36.72 -12.47 14.06
N GLU A 379 -37.19 -13.61 14.57
CA GLU A 379 -36.38 -14.85 14.63
C GLU A 379 -35.77 -15.16 13.25
N TYR A 380 -36.61 -15.12 12.21
CA TYR A 380 -36.25 -15.37 10.82
C TYR A 380 -35.68 -14.17 10.04
N LEU A 381 -35.52 -12.98 10.64
CA LEU A 381 -35.16 -11.76 9.90
C LEU A 381 -34.07 -10.96 10.61
N THR A 382 -32.90 -10.86 9.99
CA THR A 382 -31.79 -10.02 10.49
C THR A 382 -31.43 -8.91 9.52
N LEU A 383 -31.14 -7.73 10.05
CA LEU A 383 -30.64 -6.54 9.36
C LEU A 383 -29.20 -6.26 9.80
N ASP A 384 -28.31 -5.95 8.85
CA ASP A 384 -27.00 -5.34 9.11
C ASP A 384 -26.87 -4.09 8.24
N ALA A 385 -26.73 -2.93 8.86
CA ALA A 385 -26.64 -1.65 8.19
C ALA A 385 -25.39 -0.90 8.66
N ARG A 386 -24.66 -0.30 7.71
CA ARG A 386 -23.43 0.43 7.98
C ARG A 386 -23.36 1.70 7.13
N ALA A 387 -22.88 2.78 7.74
CA ALA A 387 -22.48 4.00 7.07
C ALA A 387 -21.11 4.46 7.60
N ASN A 388 -20.16 4.65 6.70
CA ASN A 388 -18.83 5.15 7.01
C ASN A 388 -18.53 6.38 6.15
N TYR A 389 -18.32 7.52 6.81
CA TYR A 389 -17.99 8.78 6.17
C TYR A 389 -16.54 9.15 6.44
N ILE A 390 -15.82 9.53 5.39
CA ILE A 390 -14.40 9.88 5.46
C ILE A 390 -14.22 11.24 4.80
N ASN A 391 -13.58 12.16 5.51
CA ASN A 391 -13.10 13.42 4.97
C ASN A 391 -11.58 13.44 5.11
N GLN A 392 -10.89 13.65 3.99
CA GLN A 392 -9.44 13.82 3.96
C GLN A 392 -9.13 15.14 3.27
N THR A 393 -8.28 15.95 3.89
CA THR A 393 -7.71 17.16 3.29
C THR A 393 -6.20 17.02 3.28
N ALA A 394 -5.56 17.28 2.15
CA ALA A 394 -4.12 17.28 2.02
C ALA A 394 -3.65 18.62 1.44
N ILE A 395 -2.59 19.15 2.02
CA ILE A 395 -1.97 20.43 1.64
C ILE A 395 -0.57 20.13 1.11
N ASN A 396 -0.24 20.76 -0.03
CA ASN A 396 1.05 20.69 -0.71
C ASN A 396 1.63 19.27 -0.76
N ARG A 397 0.93 18.36 -1.44
CA ARG A 397 1.47 17.02 -1.65
C ARG A 397 2.82 17.07 -2.37
N PRO A 398 3.79 16.21 -2.00
CA PRO A 398 5.11 16.21 -2.63
C PRO A 398 5.06 15.95 -4.14
N ASN A 399 5.83 16.73 -4.92
CA ASN A 399 5.98 16.53 -6.36
C ASN A 399 6.94 15.37 -6.62
N LEU A 400 6.55 14.41 -7.44
CA LEU A 400 7.33 13.19 -7.68
C LEU A 400 8.29 13.31 -8.86
N ALA A 401 9.16 12.30 -8.99
CA ALA A 401 9.90 12.01 -10.21
C ALA A 401 10.79 13.19 -10.69
N GLY A 402 11.03 13.31 -12.00
CA GLY A 402 11.80 14.41 -12.60
C GLY A 402 11.07 15.76 -12.64
N SER A 403 10.12 16.02 -11.74
CA SER A 403 9.47 17.34 -11.65
C SER A 403 10.49 18.40 -11.25
N PRO A 404 10.51 19.58 -11.90
CA PRO A 404 11.27 20.73 -11.42
C PRO A 404 10.85 21.18 -10.02
N ASP A 405 9.62 20.85 -9.61
CA ASP A 405 9.09 21.16 -8.27
C ASP A 405 9.46 20.09 -7.23
N ASN A 406 10.16 19.00 -7.60
CA ASN A 406 10.63 17.99 -6.65
C ASN A 406 11.95 18.46 -6.00
N PRO A 407 12.00 18.72 -4.68
CA PRO A 407 13.23 19.10 -3.99
C PRO A 407 14.35 18.07 -4.08
N ILE A 408 14.05 16.77 -4.20
CA ILE A 408 15.08 15.73 -4.36
C ILE A 408 15.76 15.83 -5.72
N TYR A 409 14.97 16.07 -6.77
CA TYR A 409 15.51 16.39 -8.10
C TYR A 409 16.46 17.59 -8.00
N LEU A 410 16.02 18.68 -7.36
CA LEU A 410 16.83 19.90 -7.23
C LEU A 410 18.11 19.67 -6.40
N MET A 411 18.04 18.96 -5.27
CA MET A 411 19.20 18.65 -4.44
C MET A 411 20.22 17.75 -5.13
N THR A 412 19.75 16.78 -5.93
CA THR A 412 20.65 15.88 -6.69
C THR A 412 21.51 16.66 -7.69
N HIS A 413 21.01 17.80 -8.18
CA HIS A 413 21.70 18.68 -9.12
C HIS A 413 22.38 19.88 -8.44
N MET A 414 22.28 20.02 -7.12
CA MET A 414 22.84 21.16 -6.40
C MET A 414 24.35 20.94 -6.16
N PRO A 415 25.24 21.84 -6.60
CA PRO A 415 26.67 21.73 -6.30
C PRO A 415 26.93 21.82 -4.80
N ALA A 416 27.96 21.12 -4.31
CA ALA A 416 28.24 21.05 -2.88
C ALA A 416 28.56 22.42 -2.25
N SER A 417 29.13 23.37 -3.00
CA SER A 417 29.42 24.71 -2.48
C SER A 417 28.19 25.60 -2.27
N VAL A 418 27.02 25.18 -2.73
CA VAL A 418 25.72 25.85 -2.53
C VAL A 418 25.03 25.21 -1.32
N SER A 419 24.58 26.02 -0.35
CA SER A 419 23.86 25.51 0.82
C SER A 419 22.36 25.80 0.76
N MET A 420 21.54 24.97 1.41
CA MET A 420 20.10 25.21 1.53
C MET A 420 19.81 26.53 2.26
N SER A 421 20.62 26.89 3.28
CA SER A 421 20.54 28.19 3.94
C SER A 421 20.71 29.40 3.00
N GLN A 422 21.49 29.28 1.92
CA GLN A 422 21.63 30.35 0.91
C GLN A 422 20.37 30.45 0.01
N LEU A 423 19.59 29.38 -0.08
CA LEU A 423 18.38 29.28 -0.89
C LEU A 423 17.10 29.58 -0.10
N GLU A 424 17.15 29.61 1.24
CA GLU A 424 16.01 29.90 2.10
C GLU A 424 15.37 31.26 1.79
N GLN A 425 16.16 32.26 1.41
CA GLN A 425 15.64 33.47 0.78
C GLN A 425 15.36 33.20 -0.71
N TYR A 426 14.23 32.53 -0.98
CA TYR A 426 13.91 32.02 -2.31
C TYR A 426 13.38 33.06 -3.31
N GLN A 427 13.13 34.29 -2.87
CA GLN A 427 12.58 35.36 -3.70
C GLN A 427 13.36 36.68 -3.50
N THR A 428 13.60 37.38 -4.61
CA THR A 428 14.16 38.74 -4.59
C THR A 428 13.12 39.76 -4.15
N VAL A 429 13.56 40.99 -3.81
CA VAL A 429 12.64 42.10 -3.51
C VAL A 429 11.69 42.47 -4.66
N THR A 430 12.02 42.08 -5.89
CA THR A 430 11.20 42.30 -7.10
C THR A 430 10.28 41.12 -7.42
N GLY A 431 10.29 40.09 -6.59
CA GLY A 431 9.39 38.94 -6.74
C GLY A 431 9.90 37.83 -7.68
N LEU A 432 11.18 37.85 -8.06
CA LEU A 432 11.81 36.83 -8.91
C LEU A 432 12.41 35.69 -8.08
N PRO A 433 12.48 34.44 -8.58
CA PRO A 433 13.10 33.34 -7.86
C PRO A 433 14.62 33.49 -7.78
N VAL A 434 15.19 33.18 -6.61
CA VAL A 434 16.64 33.12 -6.38
C VAL A 434 17.15 31.73 -6.73
N VAL A 435 17.98 31.60 -7.78
CA VAL A 435 18.52 30.33 -8.29
C VAL A 435 20.06 30.35 -8.35
N TRP A 436 20.72 29.19 -8.30
CA TRP A 436 22.19 29.10 -8.26
C TRP A 436 22.87 29.03 -9.64
N ASN A 437 22.09 28.86 -10.71
CA ASN A 437 22.56 28.56 -12.05
C ASN A 437 22.35 29.69 -13.06
N SER A 438 21.86 30.86 -12.64
CA SER A 438 21.52 31.97 -13.54
C SER A 438 21.48 33.31 -12.82
N ASP A 439 21.74 34.39 -13.57
CA ASP A 439 21.44 35.76 -13.15
C ASP A 439 20.30 36.36 -13.98
N TYR A 440 19.60 37.33 -13.40
CA TYR A 440 18.63 38.17 -14.10
C TYR A 440 19.26 39.49 -14.52
N ILE A 441 19.04 39.89 -15.77
CA ILE A 441 19.44 41.17 -16.34
C ILE A 441 18.18 42.03 -16.52
N VAL A 442 18.21 43.24 -15.99
CA VAL A 442 17.20 44.26 -16.34
C VAL A 442 17.63 44.91 -17.65
N ASN A 443 16.86 44.67 -18.70
CA ASN A 443 17.05 45.28 -20.00
C ASN A 443 16.74 46.79 -19.94
N PRO A 444 17.29 47.59 -20.88
CA PRO A 444 17.05 49.03 -20.92
C PRO A 444 15.56 49.44 -21.02
N ASP A 445 14.69 48.56 -21.52
CA ASP A 445 13.24 48.77 -21.61
C ASP A 445 12.49 48.38 -20.31
N GLY A 446 13.22 47.98 -19.26
CA GLY A 446 12.68 47.53 -17.98
C GLY A 446 12.23 46.06 -17.96
N SER A 447 12.30 45.34 -19.09
CA SER A 447 12.07 43.90 -19.10
C SER A 447 13.21 43.14 -18.41
N ILE A 448 12.91 41.97 -17.85
CA ILE A 448 13.92 41.12 -17.21
C ILE A 448 14.25 39.97 -18.16
N SER A 449 15.52 39.78 -18.49
CA SER A 449 16.03 38.65 -19.26
C SER A 449 16.99 37.81 -18.42
N LEU A 450 17.17 36.54 -18.77
CA LEU A 450 18.18 35.69 -18.14
C LEU A 450 19.55 35.96 -18.80
N ASN A 451 20.60 36.06 -17.99
CA ASN A 451 21.97 36.11 -18.44
C ASN A 451 22.36 34.73 -18.99
N GLN A 452 22.03 34.44 -20.25
CA GLN A 452 22.28 33.14 -20.89
C GLN A 452 23.77 32.95 -21.16
N ALA A 453 24.52 32.50 -20.15
CA ALA A 453 25.83 31.91 -20.32
C ALA A 453 25.65 30.39 -20.52
N ASP A 454 25.84 29.95 -21.77
CA ASP A 454 25.90 28.54 -22.23
C ASP A 454 24.53 27.86 -22.57
N PRO A 455 24.21 27.66 -23.87
CA PRO A 455 23.01 26.95 -24.34
C PRO A 455 23.06 25.41 -24.24
N SER A 456 24.17 24.82 -23.77
CA SER A 456 24.23 23.38 -23.52
C SER A 456 23.36 23.01 -22.31
N PHE A 457 22.74 21.83 -22.32
CA PHE A 457 21.70 21.32 -21.39
C PHE A 457 21.84 21.64 -19.88
N ALA A 458 23.01 22.07 -19.41
CA ALA A 458 23.28 22.59 -18.08
C ALA A 458 22.50 23.90 -17.74
N SER A 459 22.08 24.69 -18.73
CA SER A 459 21.21 25.86 -18.53
C SER A 459 19.70 25.54 -18.59
N SER A 460 19.33 24.29 -18.36
CA SER A 460 17.94 23.86 -18.40
C SER A 460 17.09 24.67 -17.40
N PRO A 461 15.97 25.28 -17.83
CA PRO A 461 15.10 26.10 -16.98
C PRO A 461 14.46 25.32 -15.82
N LEU A 462 14.79 24.04 -15.64
CA LEU A 462 14.21 23.11 -14.68
C LEU A 462 14.88 23.13 -13.30
N LEU A 463 16.05 23.76 -13.14
CA LEU A 463 16.75 23.85 -11.84
C LEU A 463 16.37 25.15 -11.11
N GLN A 464 15.27 25.10 -10.35
CA GLN A 464 14.77 26.23 -9.56
C GLN A 464 15.11 26.10 -8.07
N ASN A 465 14.66 27.06 -7.26
CA ASN A 465 14.83 27.02 -5.81
C ASN A 465 13.89 25.99 -5.13
N PRO A 466 14.40 25.08 -4.29
CA PRO A 466 13.57 24.10 -3.57
C PRO A 466 12.50 24.72 -2.67
N TYR A 467 12.79 25.86 -2.02
CA TYR A 467 11.81 26.56 -1.18
C TYR A 467 10.76 27.27 -2.03
N TRP A 468 11.11 27.83 -3.20
CA TRP A 468 10.10 28.35 -4.13
C TRP A 468 9.12 27.25 -4.54
N ALA A 469 9.66 26.09 -4.90
CA ALA A 469 8.87 24.93 -5.33
C ALA A 469 7.87 24.46 -4.26
N THR A 470 8.24 24.49 -2.98
CA THR A 470 7.36 23.98 -1.90
C THR A 470 6.48 25.04 -1.25
N GLU A 471 6.84 26.32 -1.34
CA GLU A 471 6.11 27.42 -0.70
C GLU A 471 5.11 28.10 -1.65
N LEU A 472 5.46 28.24 -2.94
CA LEU A 472 4.66 29.02 -3.90
C LEU A 472 3.97 28.16 -4.97
N ASN A 473 4.53 26.99 -5.31
CA ASN A 473 3.90 26.06 -6.24
C ASN A 473 3.09 25.02 -5.44
N THR A 474 1.82 25.33 -5.21
CA THR A 474 0.97 24.58 -4.28
C THR A 474 0.14 23.50 -4.97
N ASN A 475 -0.19 22.44 -4.25
CA ASN A 475 -1.11 21.40 -4.69
C ASN A 475 -1.90 20.86 -3.51
N ASN A 476 -3.20 21.12 -3.50
CA ASN A 476 -4.11 20.79 -2.41
C ASN A 476 -5.23 19.89 -2.92
N ASP A 477 -5.71 18.99 -2.07
CA ASP A 477 -6.87 18.16 -2.35
C ASP A 477 -7.76 17.93 -1.14
N THR A 478 -9.04 17.73 -1.43
CA THR A 478 -10.05 17.31 -0.48
C THR A 478 -10.82 16.13 -1.06
N ARG A 479 -10.89 15.04 -0.30
CA ARG A 479 -11.71 13.86 -0.60
C ARG A 479 -12.81 13.73 0.42
N ASN A 480 -14.04 13.63 -0.05
CA ASN A 480 -15.18 13.17 0.75
C ASN A 480 -15.61 11.81 0.24
N ARG A 481 -15.72 10.83 1.14
CA ARG A 481 -16.15 9.47 0.79
C ARG A 481 -17.27 8.99 1.72
N LEU A 482 -18.27 8.34 1.15
CA LEU A 482 -19.34 7.67 1.88
C LEU A 482 -19.42 6.21 1.42
N LEU A 483 -19.18 5.29 2.36
CA LEU A 483 -19.38 3.86 2.19
C LEU A 483 -20.65 3.45 2.93
N GLY A 484 -21.62 2.89 2.21
CA GLY A 484 -22.89 2.42 2.75
C GLY A 484 -23.10 0.93 2.47
N ILE A 485 -23.60 0.19 3.45
CA ILE A 485 -24.03 -1.21 3.27
C ILE A 485 -25.36 -1.40 3.98
N VAL A 486 -26.29 -2.11 3.33
CA VAL A 486 -27.49 -2.66 3.96
C VAL A 486 -27.62 -4.11 3.52
N SER A 487 -27.70 -5.02 4.48
CA SER A 487 -27.89 -6.45 4.28
C SER A 487 -29.12 -6.91 5.04
N LEU A 488 -29.99 -7.66 4.37
CA LEU A 488 -31.13 -8.34 4.97
C LEU A 488 -30.94 -9.84 4.78
N ASN A 489 -31.15 -10.58 5.86
CA ASN A 489 -31.14 -12.04 5.86
C ASN A 489 -32.52 -12.55 6.27
N ILE A 490 -33.10 -13.43 5.46
CA ILE A 490 -34.40 -14.05 5.70
C ILE A 490 -34.20 -15.56 5.78
N ASP A 491 -34.44 -16.14 6.95
CA ASP A 491 -34.42 -17.57 7.19
C ASP A 491 -35.83 -18.17 7.03
N PHE A 492 -36.09 -18.79 5.88
CA PHE A 492 -37.36 -19.46 5.61
C PHE A 492 -37.55 -20.75 6.41
N ARG A 493 -36.47 -21.37 6.90
CA ARG A 493 -36.59 -22.53 7.78
C ARG A 493 -37.29 -22.13 9.06
N GLU A 494 -36.87 -21.04 9.68
CA GLU A 494 -37.54 -20.51 10.87
C GLU A 494 -38.91 -19.90 10.51
N MET A 495 -39.01 -19.14 9.42
CA MET A 495 -40.26 -18.45 9.05
C MET A 495 -41.41 -19.41 8.67
N LEU A 496 -41.09 -20.53 8.03
CA LEU A 496 -42.07 -21.51 7.51
C LEU A 496 -41.98 -22.87 8.20
N ASN A 497 -41.11 -23.02 9.21
CA ASN A 497 -40.84 -24.27 9.92
C ASN A 497 -40.48 -25.44 8.97
N LEU A 498 -39.55 -25.20 8.05
CA LEU A 498 -39.11 -26.20 7.07
C LEU A 498 -38.18 -27.23 7.71
N GLY A 499 -38.14 -28.44 7.14
CA GLY A 499 -37.22 -29.50 7.55
C GLY A 499 -35.81 -29.38 6.93
N PHE A 500 -35.50 -28.28 6.25
CA PHE A 500 -34.23 -28.03 5.59
C PHE A 500 -33.91 -26.54 5.64
N ASP A 501 -32.63 -26.18 5.51
CA ASP A 501 -32.19 -24.79 5.53
C ASP A 501 -32.57 -24.10 4.22
N LEU A 502 -33.20 -22.93 4.30
CA LEU A 502 -33.52 -22.10 3.15
C LEU A 502 -33.39 -20.63 3.56
N GLU A 503 -32.41 -19.93 3.00
CA GLU A 503 -32.01 -18.60 3.42
C GLU A 503 -31.91 -17.66 2.21
N LEU A 504 -32.48 -16.46 2.29
CA LEU A 504 -32.31 -15.41 1.30
C LEU A 504 -31.52 -14.26 1.91
N ASN A 505 -30.35 -13.98 1.34
CA ASN A 505 -29.59 -12.77 1.61
C ASN A 505 -29.85 -11.74 0.51
N LEU A 506 -30.19 -10.51 0.90
CA LEU A 506 -30.29 -9.34 0.04
C LEU A 506 -29.27 -8.31 0.51
N LYS A 507 -28.42 -7.80 -0.38
CA LYS A 507 -27.38 -6.85 -0.03
C LYS A 507 -27.34 -5.68 -1.01
N ALA A 508 -27.22 -4.48 -0.48
CA ALA A 508 -27.01 -3.26 -1.25
C ALA A 508 -25.81 -2.50 -0.68
N GLY A 509 -24.86 -2.18 -1.55
CA GLY A 509 -23.65 -1.44 -1.27
C GLY A 509 -23.59 -0.13 -2.06
N LEU A 510 -23.04 0.91 -1.45
CA LEU A 510 -22.77 2.21 -2.06
C LEU A 510 -21.35 2.65 -1.71
N ASP A 511 -20.61 3.10 -2.72
CA ASP A 511 -19.36 3.83 -2.56
C ASP A 511 -19.45 5.13 -3.35
N TYR A 512 -19.43 6.26 -2.64
CA TYR A 512 -19.46 7.60 -3.22
C TYR A 512 -18.19 8.34 -2.87
N ILE A 513 -17.48 8.84 -3.87
CA ILE A 513 -16.24 9.62 -3.73
C ILE A 513 -16.42 10.97 -4.45
N ASP A 514 -16.12 12.07 -3.76
CA ASP A 514 -15.99 13.43 -4.34
C ASP A 514 -14.59 13.96 -4.03
N ASP A 515 -13.73 13.94 -5.04
CA ASP A 515 -12.36 14.42 -5.02
C ASP A 515 -12.28 15.80 -5.65
N GLN A 516 -11.77 16.77 -4.90
CA GLN A 516 -11.48 18.11 -5.39
C GLN A 516 -9.97 18.32 -5.29
N ARG A 517 -9.35 18.79 -6.38
CA ARG A 517 -7.90 18.98 -6.46
C ARG A 517 -7.60 20.32 -7.08
N GLU A 518 -6.67 21.05 -6.50
CA GLU A 518 -6.22 22.35 -6.96
C GLU A 518 -4.70 22.37 -7.02
N ARG A 519 -4.16 22.74 -8.17
CA ARG A 519 -2.72 22.95 -8.36
C ARG A 519 -2.48 24.34 -8.90
N ILE A 520 -1.56 25.05 -8.26
CA ILE A 520 -1.11 26.38 -8.66
C ILE A 520 0.40 26.34 -8.90
N THR A 521 0.83 26.90 -10.01
CA THR A 521 2.24 27.30 -10.22
C THR A 521 2.28 28.81 -10.21
N ALA A 522 3.06 29.37 -9.30
CA ALA A 522 3.08 30.79 -9.05
C ALA A 522 3.63 31.58 -10.24
N HIS A 523 3.16 32.83 -10.38
CA HIS A 523 3.78 33.81 -11.26
C HIS A 523 5.27 33.95 -10.94
N ASN A 524 6.10 34.13 -11.98
CA ASN A 524 7.56 34.14 -11.96
C ASN A 524 8.24 32.80 -11.68
N THR A 525 7.52 31.68 -11.61
CA THR A 525 8.17 30.36 -11.49
C THR A 525 9.18 30.16 -12.61
N TYR A 526 10.41 29.81 -12.24
CA TYR A 526 11.60 29.87 -13.10
C TYR A 526 11.48 29.07 -14.40
N TYR A 527 10.85 27.88 -14.33
CA TYR A 527 10.70 26.99 -15.49
C TYR A 527 9.49 27.31 -16.38
N LYS A 528 8.66 28.31 -16.02
CA LYS A 528 7.51 28.73 -16.83
C LYS A 528 7.92 29.85 -17.78
N ALA A 529 7.57 29.68 -19.06
CA ALA A 529 7.85 30.68 -20.10
C ALA A 529 7.36 32.07 -19.68
N GLU A 530 8.23 33.08 -19.81
CA GLU A 530 7.94 34.49 -19.49
C GLU A 530 7.44 34.71 -18.04
N GLY A 531 7.71 33.79 -17.10
CA GLY A 531 7.25 33.88 -15.72
C GLY A 531 5.72 33.70 -15.57
N ARG A 532 5.04 33.03 -16.50
CA ARG A 532 3.59 32.83 -16.42
C ARG A 532 3.19 31.94 -15.23
N ALA A 533 2.10 32.32 -14.57
CA ALA A 533 1.41 31.43 -13.64
C ALA A 533 0.60 30.37 -14.39
N SER A 534 0.38 29.22 -13.75
CA SER A 534 -0.62 28.23 -14.19
C SER A 534 -1.53 27.81 -13.06
N GLY A 535 -2.77 27.46 -13.39
CA GLY A 535 -3.76 26.99 -12.43
C GLY A 535 -4.55 25.82 -12.99
N ASN A 536 -4.83 24.83 -12.15
CA ASN A 536 -5.57 23.63 -12.52
C ASN A 536 -6.49 23.23 -11.37
N TRP A 537 -7.79 23.17 -11.64
CA TRP A 537 -8.83 22.76 -10.69
C TRP A 537 -9.56 21.56 -11.26
N ASN A 538 -9.54 20.46 -10.53
CA ASN A 538 -10.25 19.23 -10.87
C ASN A 538 -11.30 18.91 -9.83
N ARG A 539 -12.43 18.40 -10.29
CA ARG A 539 -13.41 17.71 -9.45
C ARG A 539 -13.78 16.39 -10.08
N PHE A 540 -13.66 15.30 -9.33
CA PHE A 540 -14.03 13.96 -9.77
C PHE A 540 -15.06 13.39 -8.81
N GLN A 541 -16.17 12.90 -9.36
CA GLN A 541 -17.22 12.23 -8.61
C GLN A 541 -17.36 10.82 -9.12
N ILE A 542 -17.19 9.84 -8.23
CA ILE A 542 -17.40 8.43 -8.51
C ILE A 542 -18.56 7.95 -7.64
N THR A 543 -19.51 7.27 -8.25
CA THR A 543 -20.55 6.54 -7.54
C THR A 543 -20.54 5.11 -8.03
N GLU A 544 -20.29 4.18 -7.12
CA GLU A 544 -20.40 2.75 -7.37
C GLU A 544 -21.52 2.17 -6.50
N GLY A 545 -22.52 1.56 -7.16
CA GLY A 545 -23.58 0.78 -6.51
C GLY A 545 -23.35 -0.71 -6.77
N ASN A 546 -23.55 -1.54 -5.74
CA ASN A 546 -23.50 -2.99 -5.84
C ASN A 546 -24.76 -3.58 -5.21
N TYR A 547 -25.48 -4.44 -5.93
CA TYR A 547 -26.74 -5.01 -5.47
C TYR A 547 -26.73 -6.51 -5.69
N ASP A 548 -26.82 -7.27 -4.61
CA ASP A 548 -26.73 -8.73 -4.60
C ASP A 548 -28.00 -9.34 -4.01
N PHE A 549 -28.41 -10.48 -4.57
CA PHE A 549 -29.26 -11.42 -3.86
C PHE A 549 -28.65 -12.81 -3.94
N LEU A 550 -28.82 -13.59 -2.88
CA LEU A 550 -28.35 -14.96 -2.79
C LEU A 550 -29.36 -15.83 -2.05
N LEU A 551 -29.96 -16.77 -2.77
CA LEU A 551 -30.79 -17.82 -2.18
C LEU A 551 -29.91 -19.03 -1.92
N THR A 552 -29.94 -19.56 -0.71
CA THR A 552 -29.15 -20.71 -0.28
C THR A 552 -30.06 -21.77 0.32
N ALA A 553 -29.93 -23.01 -0.13
CA ALA A 553 -30.62 -24.17 0.41
C ALA A 553 -29.58 -25.19 0.89
N GLY A 554 -29.79 -25.75 2.08
CA GLY A 554 -28.89 -26.72 2.70
C GLY A 554 -29.66 -27.90 3.29
N ASN A 555 -29.13 -29.11 3.13
CA ASN A 555 -29.65 -30.27 3.83
C ASN A 555 -28.56 -31.34 4.04
N GLN A 556 -28.75 -32.17 5.06
CA GLN A 556 -27.93 -33.34 5.33
C GLN A 556 -28.69 -34.61 4.93
N TRP A 557 -28.06 -35.46 4.11
CA TRP A 557 -28.57 -36.73 3.63
C TRP A 557 -27.62 -37.87 4.00
N GLY A 558 -27.89 -38.47 5.17
CA GLY A 558 -27.02 -39.47 5.74
C GLY A 558 -25.65 -38.88 6.05
N ASP A 559 -24.63 -39.42 5.37
CA ASP A 559 -23.24 -38.99 5.52
C ASP A 559 -22.86 -37.79 4.64
N PHE A 560 -23.76 -37.34 3.76
CA PHE A 560 -23.50 -36.21 2.88
C PHE A 560 -24.20 -34.96 3.39
N THR A 561 -23.52 -33.82 3.35
CA THR A 561 -24.17 -32.51 3.44
C THR A 561 -24.11 -31.86 2.07
N LEU A 562 -25.24 -31.37 1.58
CA LEU A 562 -25.31 -30.59 0.34
C LEU A 562 -25.82 -29.19 0.66
N ARG A 563 -25.10 -28.18 0.19
CA ARG A 563 -25.51 -26.78 0.22
C ARG A 563 -25.45 -26.21 -1.19
N GLY A 564 -26.57 -25.78 -1.72
CA GLY A 564 -26.68 -25.13 -3.03
C GLY A 564 -27.09 -23.67 -2.88
N SER A 565 -26.43 -22.77 -3.59
CA SER A 565 -26.74 -21.35 -3.62
C SER A 565 -26.88 -20.85 -5.05
N ALA A 566 -27.82 -19.93 -5.29
CA ALA A 566 -28.00 -19.25 -6.55
C ALA A 566 -28.29 -17.77 -6.29
N GLY A 567 -27.64 -16.90 -7.07
CA GLY A 567 -27.72 -15.46 -6.87
C GLY A 567 -27.46 -14.66 -8.14
N GLY A 568 -27.62 -13.36 -8.00
CA GLY A 568 -27.33 -12.40 -9.05
C GLY A 568 -26.81 -11.09 -8.48
N ASN A 569 -25.99 -10.41 -9.28
CA ASN A 569 -25.35 -9.14 -8.93
C ASN A 569 -25.58 -8.10 -10.02
N ILE A 570 -25.82 -6.85 -9.61
CA ILE A 570 -25.74 -5.68 -10.47
C ILE A 570 -24.71 -4.72 -9.89
N MET A 571 -23.72 -4.39 -10.70
CA MET A 571 -22.74 -3.34 -10.41
C MET A 571 -22.96 -2.18 -11.37
N GLN A 572 -23.07 -0.97 -10.83
CA GLN A 572 -23.17 0.26 -11.60
C GLN A 572 -22.10 1.23 -11.13
N ARG A 573 -21.25 1.70 -12.04
CA ARG A 573 -20.22 2.70 -11.75
C ARG A 573 -20.38 3.92 -12.64
N LYS A 574 -20.57 5.08 -12.02
CA LYS A 574 -20.71 6.37 -12.69
C LYS A 574 -19.54 7.27 -12.32
N PHE A 575 -18.92 7.88 -13.32
CA PHE A 575 -17.86 8.87 -13.17
C PHE A 575 -18.30 10.19 -13.80
N ARG A 576 -18.11 11.29 -13.08
CA ARG A 576 -18.26 12.65 -13.59
C ARG A 576 -17.00 13.42 -13.21
N GLY A 577 -16.37 14.07 -14.18
CA GLY A 577 -15.13 14.81 -13.98
C GLY A 577 -15.22 16.19 -14.59
N LEU A 578 -14.82 17.22 -13.87
CA LEU A 578 -14.68 18.58 -14.38
C LEU A 578 -13.24 19.05 -14.15
N THR A 579 -12.56 19.42 -15.22
CA THR A 579 -11.22 20.03 -15.14
C THR A 579 -11.29 21.43 -15.74
N SER A 580 -10.88 22.43 -14.97
CA SER A 580 -10.67 23.80 -15.45
C SER A 580 -9.20 24.17 -15.27
N SER A 581 -8.55 24.69 -16.30
CA SER A 581 -7.12 25.00 -16.23
C SER A 581 -6.71 26.17 -17.12
N SER A 582 -5.56 26.76 -16.81
CA SER A 582 -4.88 27.73 -17.67
C SER A 582 -3.36 27.69 -17.47
N GLU A 583 -2.65 27.83 -18.58
CA GLU A 583 -1.18 27.97 -18.66
C GLU A 583 -0.76 29.35 -19.21
N SER A 584 -1.71 30.28 -19.36
CA SER A 584 -1.48 31.57 -20.04
C SER A 584 -1.16 32.72 -19.08
N GLY A 585 -0.92 32.46 -17.80
CA GLY A 585 -0.68 33.50 -16.80
C GLY A 585 -1.95 34.20 -16.30
N LEU A 586 -1.74 35.24 -15.49
CA LEU A 586 -2.81 36.00 -14.83
C LEU A 586 -3.23 37.23 -15.64
N ILE A 587 -4.49 37.66 -15.45
CA ILE A 587 -5.01 38.95 -15.93
C ILE A 587 -4.51 40.07 -15.02
N ASN A 588 -4.65 39.90 -13.70
CA ASN A 588 -4.06 40.75 -12.69
C ASN A 588 -3.03 39.95 -11.90
N ILE A 589 -1.74 40.28 -12.10
CA ILE A 589 -0.60 39.60 -11.44
C ILE A 589 -0.58 39.73 -9.91
N TYR A 590 -1.30 40.70 -9.36
CA TYR A 590 -1.46 40.88 -7.90
C TYR A 590 -2.80 40.36 -7.38
N GLY A 591 -3.64 39.80 -8.26
CA GLY A 591 -4.92 39.22 -7.91
C GLY A 591 -4.79 37.80 -7.36
N PRO A 592 -5.87 37.24 -6.78
CA PRO A 592 -5.85 35.87 -6.28
C PRO A 592 -5.75 34.85 -7.43
N TYR A 593 -5.25 33.66 -7.10
CA TYR A 593 -5.25 32.50 -7.99
C TYR A 593 -6.65 31.86 -8.03
N VAL A 594 -7.55 32.49 -8.78
CA VAL A 594 -8.87 31.93 -9.12
C VAL A 594 -8.97 31.81 -10.63
N ILE A 595 -9.69 30.81 -11.14
CA ILE A 595 -9.76 30.55 -12.59
C ILE A 595 -10.17 31.79 -13.41
N GLN A 596 -11.01 32.68 -12.86
CA GLN A 596 -11.43 33.93 -13.52
C GLN A 596 -10.30 34.96 -13.68
N ASN A 597 -9.24 34.86 -12.88
CA ASN A 597 -8.06 35.71 -12.98
C ASN A 597 -7.00 35.13 -13.93
N PHE A 598 -7.23 33.96 -14.52
CA PHE A 598 -6.32 33.39 -15.52
C PHE A 598 -6.74 33.77 -16.94
N GLN A 599 -5.74 33.99 -17.80
CA GLN A 599 -5.97 34.22 -19.23
C GLN A 599 -6.34 32.89 -19.92
N ASN A 600 -7.21 32.92 -20.92
CA ASN A 600 -7.58 31.77 -21.76
C ASN A 600 -7.87 30.45 -20.97
N PRO A 601 -8.75 30.46 -19.95
CA PRO A 601 -9.08 29.25 -19.22
C PRO A 601 -9.79 28.23 -20.12
N ILE A 602 -9.43 26.96 -19.96
CA ILE A 602 -10.02 25.83 -20.66
C ILE A 602 -10.75 24.96 -19.64
N SER A 603 -12.03 24.67 -19.91
CA SER A 603 -12.82 23.74 -19.11
C SER A 603 -13.21 22.52 -19.94
N THR A 604 -13.00 21.33 -19.38
CA THR A 604 -13.35 20.04 -19.98
C THR A 604 -14.19 19.23 -19.01
N ASN A 605 -15.12 18.44 -19.56
CA ASN A 605 -16.01 17.58 -18.79
C ASN A 605 -15.84 16.12 -19.24
N GLY A 606 -15.71 15.21 -18.28
CA GLY A 606 -15.60 13.77 -18.48
C GLY A 606 -16.81 13.05 -17.89
N ILE A 607 -17.38 12.12 -18.66
CA ILE A 607 -18.54 11.32 -18.25
C ILE A 607 -18.26 9.88 -18.65
N SER A 608 -18.44 8.94 -17.72
CA SER A 608 -18.39 7.51 -18.00
C SER A 608 -19.39 6.78 -17.12
N ASP A 609 -20.17 5.89 -17.72
CA ASP A 609 -21.11 5.00 -17.04
C ASP A 609 -20.79 3.55 -17.47
N ARG A 610 -20.58 2.67 -16.49
CA ARG A 610 -20.27 1.24 -16.70
C ARG A 610 -21.24 0.40 -15.88
N GLU A 611 -21.68 -0.71 -16.47
CA GLU A 611 -22.53 -1.68 -15.79
C GLU A 611 -22.01 -3.11 -16.00
N ILE A 612 -22.17 -3.93 -14.97
CA ILE A 612 -21.95 -5.38 -15.03
C ILE A 612 -23.16 -6.06 -14.38
N HIS A 613 -23.80 -6.95 -15.13
CA HIS A 613 -24.85 -7.82 -14.63
C HIS A 613 -24.31 -9.23 -14.52
N SER A 614 -24.70 -9.95 -13.47
CA SER A 614 -24.11 -11.24 -13.16
C SER A 614 -25.14 -12.22 -12.65
N LEU A 615 -24.99 -13.49 -13.02
CA LEU A 615 -25.67 -14.63 -12.41
C LEU A 615 -24.61 -15.63 -11.95
N TYR A 616 -24.78 -16.16 -10.74
CA TYR A 616 -23.84 -17.11 -10.17
C TYR A 616 -24.53 -18.19 -9.36
N GLY A 617 -23.93 -19.38 -9.36
CA GLY A 617 -24.34 -20.53 -8.57
C GLY A 617 -23.14 -21.17 -7.89
N LEU A 618 -23.39 -21.73 -6.71
CA LEU A 618 -22.43 -22.48 -5.90
C LEU A 618 -23.09 -23.76 -5.43
N VAL A 619 -22.39 -24.88 -5.55
CA VAL A 619 -22.78 -26.16 -4.96
C VAL A 619 -21.62 -26.66 -4.13
N SER A 620 -21.88 -26.86 -2.85
CA SER A 620 -20.95 -27.33 -1.84
C SER A 620 -21.42 -28.67 -1.32
N MET A 621 -20.56 -29.68 -1.40
CA MET A 621 -20.82 -30.99 -0.88
C MET A 621 -19.73 -31.36 0.12
N ASP A 622 -20.11 -31.92 1.26
CA ASP A 622 -19.18 -32.64 2.11
C ASP A 622 -19.64 -34.08 2.35
N TYR A 623 -18.67 -34.97 2.52
CA TYR A 623 -18.89 -36.35 2.92
C TYR A 623 -18.24 -36.56 4.29
N ARG A 624 -19.05 -36.83 5.31
CA ARG A 624 -18.64 -37.05 6.71
C ARG A 624 -17.74 -35.95 7.28
N ARG A 625 -17.85 -34.70 6.78
CA ARG A 625 -16.92 -33.61 7.11
C ARG A 625 -15.44 -33.97 6.87
N MET A 626 -15.16 -34.92 5.98
CA MET A 626 -13.84 -35.46 5.68
C MET A 626 -13.36 -35.05 4.29
N VAL A 627 -14.26 -35.12 3.30
CA VAL A 627 -13.99 -34.70 1.92
C VAL A 627 -14.97 -33.60 1.56
N PHE A 628 -14.45 -32.49 1.05
CA PHE A 628 -15.23 -31.32 0.66
C PHE A 628 -15.06 -31.06 -0.84
N LEU A 629 -16.15 -30.70 -1.52
CA LEU A 629 -16.19 -30.40 -2.95
C LEU A 629 -16.99 -29.12 -3.21
N ASP A 630 -16.25 -28.10 -3.62
CA ASP A 630 -16.59 -26.82 -4.25
C ASP A 630 -16.92 -26.89 -5.75
N PHE A 631 -18.13 -26.56 -6.22
CA PHE A 631 -18.37 -26.17 -7.61
C PHE A 631 -19.02 -24.80 -7.72
N THR A 632 -18.43 -23.90 -8.50
CA THR A 632 -18.99 -22.58 -8.81
C THR A 632 -19.18 -22.40 -10.31
N TRP A 633 -20.26 -21.71 -10.68
CA TRP A 633 -20.52 -21.27 -12.04
C TRP A 633 -20.92 -19.80 -12.02
N ARG A 634 -20.35 -18.99 -12.90
CA ARG A 634 -20.71 -17.58 -13.02
C ARG A 634 -20.83 -17.17 -14.49
N THR A 635 -21.74 -16.24 -14.74
CA THR A 635 -22.00 -15.63 -16.04
C THR A 635 -22.09 -14.12 -15.85
N ASP A 636 -21.29 -13.37 -16.61
CA ASP A 636 -21.29 -11.91 -16.58
C ASP A 636 -21.70 -11.33 -17.94
N TRP A 637 -22.37 -10.18 -17.89
CA TRP A 637 -22.63 -9.29 -19.01
C TRP A 637 -22.04 -7.94 -18.67
N THR A 638 -21.21 -7.38 -19.55
CA THR A 638 -20.60 -6.06 -19.34
C THR A 638 -20.91 -5.09 -20.46
N SER A 639 -21.11 -3.82 -20.11
CA SER A 639 -21.32 -2.74 -21.07
C SER A 639 -20.08 -2.38 -21.91
N LEU A 640 -18.91 -2.97 -21.62
CA LEU A 640 -17.65 -2.70 -22.34
C LEU A 640 -17.47 -3.51 -23.63
N LEU A 641 -18.04 -4.72 -23.68
CA LEU A 641 -17.93 -5.63 -24.82
C LEU A 641 -19.14 -5.49 -25.75
N ALA A 642 -18.97 -5.88 -27.02
CA ALA A 642 -20.08 -5.97 -27.94
C ALA A 642 -21.11 -7.01 -27.49
N LEU A 643 -22.36 -6.85 -27.94
CA LEU A 643 -23.45 -7.80 -27.69
C LEU A 643 -23.14 -9.22 -28.20
N GLU A 644 -22.30 -9.34 -29.23
CA GLU A 644 -21.92 -10.64 -29.83
C GLU A 644 -20.94 -11.42 -28.96
N ASN A 645 -20.16 -10.71 -28.14
CA ASN A 645 -19.16 -11.27 -27.21
C ASN A 645 -19.64 -11.25 -25.75
N ASN A 646 -20.95 -11.10 -25.54
CA ASN A 646 -21.64 -11.18 -24.26
C ASN A 646 -22.80 -12.20 -24.36
N PRO A 647 -23.12 -12.96 -23.30
CA PRO A 647 -22.36 -13.11 -22.07
C PRO A 647 -21.10 -13.95 -22.21
N TYR A 648 -20.25 -13.91 -21.18
CA TYR A 648 -19.17 -14.87 -20.97
C TYR A 648 -19.35 -15.62 -19.64
N HIS A 649 -18.94 -16.88 -19.64
CA HIS A 649 -19.17 -17.82 -18.56
C HIS A 649 -17.86 -18.42 -18.10
N TYR A 650 -17.76 -18.71 -16.81
CA TYR A 650 -16.53 -19.27 -16.27
C TYR A 650 -16.80 -20.12 -15.01
N PRO A 651 -16.33 -21.38 -14.98
CA PRO A 651 -16.48 -22.27 -13.84
C PRO A 651 -15.29 -22.22 -12.88
N SER A 652 -15.51 -22.68 -11.66
CA SER A 652 -14.43 -23.06 -10.75
C SER A 652 -14.80 -24.34 -9.97
N VAL A 653 -13.79 -25.14 -9.66
CA VAL A 653 -13.93 -26.34 -8.83
C VAL A 653 -12.82 -26.35 -7.78
N SER A 654 -13.14 -26.76 -6.56
CA SER A 654 -12.15 -26.97 -5.51
C SER A 654 -12.51 -28.18 -4.66
N ALA A 655 -11.50 -28.86 -4.14
CA ALA A 655 -11.68 -29.99 -3.25
C ALA A 655 -10.68 -29.95 -2.11
N SER A 656 -11.08 -30.40 -0.94
CA SER A 656 -10.18 -30.70 0.18
C SER A 656 -10.49 -32.05 0.79
N TRP A 657 -9.46 -32.69 1.34
CA TRP A 657 -9.55 -33.99 2.00
C TRP A 657 -8.71 -33.99 3.27
N LEU A 658 -9.36 -34.23 4.39
CA LEU A 658 -8.77 -34.44 5.71
C LEU A 658 -8.34 -35.90 5.83
N LEU A 659 -7.03 -36.15 5.84
CA LEU A 659 -6.46 -37.49 5.79
C LEU A 659 -6.58 -38.21 7.14
N GLU A 660 -6.54 -37.49 8.25
CA GLU A 660 -6.72 -38.00 9.62
C GLU A 660 -8.11 -38.61 9.85
N GLU A 661 -9.12 -38.14 9.12
CA GLU A 661 -10.48 -38.68 9.18
C GLU A 661 -10.61 -40.00 8.37
N THR A 662 -9.66 -40.29 7.48
CA THR A 662 -9.66 -41.53 6.67
C THR A 662 -8.64 -42.56 7.14
N PHE A 663 -7.50 -42.11 7.64
CA PHE A 663 -6.35 -42.94 7.98
C PHE A 663 -5.95 -42.70 9.43
N GLU A 664 -5.52 -43.76 10.11
CA GLU A 664 -4.86 -43.62 11.41
C GLU A 664 -3.48 -42.97 11.22
N LEU A 665 -3.42 -41.65 11.38
CA LEU A 665 -2.17 -40.91 11.36
C LEU A 665 -1.47 -40.97 12.73
N PRO A 666 -0.14 -40.83 12.78
CA PRO A 666 0.58 -40.72 14.04
C PRO A 666 0.05 -39.57 14.93
N ILE A 667 0.09 -39.74 16.25
CA ILE A 667 -0.45 -38.80 17.25
C ILE A 667 0.08 -37.36 17.16
N TYR A 668 1.16 -37.13 16.41
CA TYR A 668 1.68 -35.80 16.19
C TYR A 668 0.97 -35.03 15.06
N PHE A 669 0.08 -35.65 14.29
CA PHE A 669 -0.80 -34.97 13.34
C PHE A 669 -2.16 -34.67 13.98
N ASP A 670 -2.46 -33.39 14.18
CA ASP A 670 -3.80 -32.93 14.57
C ASP A 670 -4.70 -32.74 13.34
N MET A 671 -4.11 -32.31 12.21
CA MET A 671 -4.78 -32.20 10.92
C MET A 671 -3.76 -32.43 9.79
N LEU A 672 -4.14 -33.16 8.76
CA LEU A 672 -3.40 -33.24 7.50
C LEU A 672 -4.37 -33.14 6.32
N LYS A 673 -4.42 -31.96 5.72
CA LYS A 673 -5.32 -31.63 4.61
C LYS A 673 -4.58 -31.64 3.28
N LEU A 674 -5.08 -32.40 2.33
CA LEU A 674 -4.76 -32.24 0.90
C LEU A 674 -5.83 -31.37 0.24
N ARG A 675 -5.42 -30.43 -0.61
CA ARG A 675 -6.36 -29.54 -1.31
C ARG A 675 -5.93 -29.27 -2.75
N GLY A 676 -6.91 -29.03 -3.61
CA GLY A 676 -6.69 -28.66 -4.99
C GLY A 676 -7.84 -27.84 -5.55
N SER A 677 -7.54 -26.91 -6.44
CA SER A 677 -8.54 -26.09 -7.11
C SER A 677 -8.16 -25.79 -8.56
N PHE A 678 -9.16 -25.55 -9.38
CA PHE A 678 -9.04 -25.07 -10.74
C PHE A 678 -10.12 -24.04 -10.98
N ALA A 679 -9.72 -22.84 -11.41
CA ALA A 679 -10.64 -21.76 -11.69
C ALA A 679 -10.34 -21.10 -13.01
N VAL A 680 -11.40 -20.68 -13.68
CA VAL A 680 -11.36 -19.71 -14.77
C VAL A 680 -12.14 -18.48 -14.29
N VAL A 681 -11.61 -17.29 -14.53
CA VAL A 681 -12.31 -16.02 -14.24
C VAL A 681 -12.27 -15.17 -15.49
N GLY A 682 -13.44 -14.83 -16.02
CA GLY A 682 -13.57 -13.98 -17.22
C GLY A 682 -13.68 -12.49 -16.85
N SER A 683 -13.19 -11.63 -17.73
CA SER A 683 -13.24 -10.18 -17.59
C SER A 683 -13.47 -9.51 -18.95
N GLY A 684 -14.20 -8.39 -18.98
CA GLY A 684 -14.29 -7.52 -20.17
C GLY A 684 -13.27 -6.39 -20.19
N GLY A 685 -12.25 -6.47 -19.32
CA GLY A 685 -11.23 -5.43 -19.14
C GLY A 685 -11.78 -4.12 -18.56
N ASP A 686 -11.07 -3.04 -18.86
CA ASP A 686 -11.40 -1.65 -18.51
C ASP A 686 -11.58 -0.74 -19.74
N ARG A 687 -11.36 -1.27 -20.94
CA ARG A 687 -11.48 -0.56 -22.22
C ARG A 687 -12.72 -1.00 -22.97
N ALA A 688 -13.49 -0.05 -23.47
CA ALA A 688 -14.67 -0.34 -24.28
C ALA A 688 -14.27 -0.63 -25.74
N GLY A 689 -14.87 -1.66 -26.35
CA GLY A 689 -14.69 -2.00 -27.76
C GLY A 689 -15.37 -0.99 -28.70
N GLN A 690 -14.90 0.27 -28.70
CA GLN A 690 -15.55 1.42 -29.34
C GLN A 690 -16.16 1.10 -30.71
N ARG A 691 -17.45 1.40 -30.90
CA ARG A 691 -18.19 1.13 -32.16
C ARG A 691 -18.15 2.28 -33.17
N TYR A 692 -17.86 3.49 -32.71
CA TYR A 692 -17.91 4.71 -33.52
C TYR A 692 -16.63 5.51 -33.34
N PHE A 693 -16.23 6.21 -34.40
CA PHE A 693 -15.18 7.22 -34.30
C PHE A 693 -15.65 8.37 -33.41
N LEU A 694 -14.82 8.72 -32.43
CA LEU A 694 -15.02 9.90 -31.60
C LEU A 694 -14.46 11.12 -32.33
N TYR A 695 -15.32 12.10 -32.58
CA TYR A 695 -14.94 13.41 -33.10
C TYR A 695 -15.11 14.45 -32.00
N GLY A 696 -14.18 15.40 -31.93
CA GLY A 696 -14.19 16.47 -30.94
C GLY A 696 -13.77 17.79 -31.53
N THR A 697 -13.95 18.85 -30.75
CA THR A 697 -13.42 20.18 -31.05
C THR A 697 -12.49 20.62 -29.95
N THR A 698 -11.34 21.20 -30.30
CA THR A 698 -10.44 21.78 -29.31
C THR A 698 -10.84 23.22 -29.01
N PRO A 699 -10.66 23.70 -27.76
CA PRO A 699 -10.83 25.12 -27.44
C PRO A 699 -9.75 26.00 -28.06
N ASN A 700 -8.63 25.43 -28.54
CA ASN A 700 -7.65 26.16 -29.35
C ASN A 700 -8.34 26.65 -30.63
N GLN A 701 -8.06 27.91 -30.99
CA GLN A 701 -8.68 28.56 -32.13
C GLN A 701 -7.63 28.91 -33.20
N PHE A 702 -8.01 28.76 -34.46
CA PHE A 702 -7.32 29.37 -35.61
C PHE A 702 -8.25 30.42 -36.21
N HIS A 703 -7.82 31.68 -36.25
CA HIS A 703 -8.66 32.80 -36.70
C HIS A 703 -10.05 32.87 -36.03
N GLY A 704 -10.14 32.52 -34.74
CA GLY A 704 -11.39 32.56 -33.98
C GLY A 704 -12.32 31.35 -34.20
N LEU A 705 -11.92 30.36 -35.00
CA LEU A 705 -12.65 29.11 -35.19
C LEU A 705 -11.97 27.96 -34.43
N PRO A 706 -12.72 27.10 -33.73
CA PRO A 706 -12.16 25.93 -33.05
C PRO A 706 -11.68 24.88 -34.06
N TYR A 707 -10.59 24.17 -33.74
CA TYR A 707 -10.17 22.99 -34.51
C TYR A 707 -11.10 21.81 -34.25
N GLY A 708 -11.41 21.04 -35.29
CA GLY A 708 -11.94 19.69 -35.15
C GLY A 708 -10.81 18.67 -35.09
N PHE A 709 -10.99 17.59 -34.34
CA PHE A 709 -10.08 16.44 -34.35
C PHE A 709 -10.88 15.14 -34.34
N PHE A 710 -10.26 14.06 -34.84
CA PHE A 710 -10.72 12.69 -34.65
C PHE A 710 -9.74 11.99 -33.70
N ASN A 711 -10.24 11.02 -32.94
CA ASN A 711 -9.38 10.27 -32.01
C ASN A 711 -8.40 9.38 -32.81
N ALA A 712 -7.11 9.41 -32.46
CA ALA A 712 -6.06 8.65 -33.13
C ALA A 712 -5.94 7.20 -32.63
N ILE A 713 -6.97 6.69 -31.95
CA ILE A 713 -7.10 5.30 -31.49
C ILE A 713 -8.02 4.57 -32.47
N ARG A 714 -7.54 3.45 -33.04
CA ARG A 714 -8.34 2.60 -33.92
C ARG A 714 -9.47 1.93 -33.11
N PRO A 715 -10.76 2.12 -33.45
CA PRO A 715 -11.86 1.41 -32.81
C PRO A 715 -11.74 -0.10 -33.03
N PHE A 716 -12.08 -0.89 -32.01
CA PHE A 716 -12.10 -2.35 -32.09
C PHE A 716 -13.44 -2.89 -31.55
N PRO A 717 -14.49 -2.93 -32.39
CA PRO A 717 -15.84 -3.33 -31.99
C PRO A 717 -15.95 -4.80 -31.58
N GLU A 718 -15.06 -5.65 -32.10
CA GLU A 718 -15.06 -7.11 -31.96
C GLU A 718 -14.34 -7.58 -30.69
N LEU A 719 -14.14 -6.69 -29.72
CA LEU A 719 -13.43 -6.97 -28.46
C LEU A 719 -14.03 -8.16 -27.71
N GLU A 720 -13.20 -9.16 -27.41
CA GLU A 720 -13.55 -10.39 -26.71
C GLU A 720 -13.20 -10.29 -25.20
N PRO A 721 -13.80 -11.12 -24.33
CA PRO A 721 -13.39 -11.20 -22.92
C PRO A 721 -12.00 -11.83 -22.74
N GLU A 722 -11.28 -11.39 -21.72
CA GLU A 722 -10.03 -12.00 -21.26
C GLU A 722 -10.33 -13.07 -20.19
N PHE A 723 -9.49 -14.11 -20.09
CA PHE A 723 -9.68 -15.22 -19.14
C PHE A 723 -8.44 -15.50 -18.31
N THR A 724 -8.59 -15.43 -16.99
CA THR A 724 -7.55 -15.82 -16.02
C THR A 724 -7.75 -17.28 -15.59
N ILE A 725 -6.73 -18.10 -15.78
CA ILE A 725 -6.72 -19.54 -15.45
C ILE A 725 -5.82 -19.77 -14.24
N SER A 726 -6.33 -20.37 -13.16
CA SER A 726 -5.62 -20.49 -11.89
C SER A 726 -5.73 -21.88 -11.22
N PRO A 727 -5.02 -22.91 -11.70
CA PRO A 727 -4.88 -24.17 -10.96
C PRO A 727 -3.97 -24.02 -9.73
N GLU A 728 -4.34 -24.70 -8.65
CA GLU A 728 -3.58 -24.75 -7.40
C GLU A 728 -3.68 -26.13 -6.76
N VAL A 729 -2.59 -26.57 -6.15
CA VAL A 729 -2.53 -27.75 -5.28
C VAL A 729 -1.77 -27.38 -4.01
N GLY A 730 -2.24 -27.87 -2.86
CA GLY A 730 -1.59 -27.58 -1.59
C GLY A 730 -1.76 -28.66 -0.54
N VAL A 731 -0.92 -28.58 0.48
CA VAL A 731 -0.92 -29.43 1.65
C VAL A 731 -0.86 -28.53 2.88
N GLU A 732 -1.77 -28.76 3.82
CA GLU A 732 -1.78 -28.08 5.11
C GLU A 732 -1.68 -29.11 6.23
N ALA A 733 -0.81 -28.86 7.20
CA ALA A 733 -0.61 -29.72 8.36
C ALA A 733 -0.66 -28.90 9.65
N ILE A 734 -1.37 -29.43 10.64
CA ILE A 734 -1.35 -28.97 12.03
C ILE A 734 -0.79 -30.11 12.88
N LEU A 735 0.21 -29.80 13.68
CA LEU A 735 1.02 -30.78 14.38
C LEU A 735 1.24 -30.42 15.86
N PHE A 736 1.46 -31.46 16.66
CA PHE A 736 1.89 -31.39 18.06
C PHE A 736 0.92 -30.67 19.02
N GLY A 737 -0.38 -30.96 18.91
CA GLY A 737 -1.40 -30.28 19.74
C GLY A 737 -1.60 -28.85 19.28
N ASN A 738 -1.69 -28.63 17.96
CA ASN A 738 -1.89 -27.32 17.35
C ASN A 738 -0.78 -26.30 17.66
N ARG A 739 0.45 -26.78 17.81
CA ARG A 739 1.61 -25.94 18.05
C ARG A 739 2.30 -25.53 16.76
N LEU A 740 2.33 -26.40 15.75
CA LEU A 740 2.95 -26.13 14.45
C LEU A 740 1.89 -26.21 13.35
N ARG A 741 1.66 -25.09 12.66
CA ARG A 741 0.84 -25.02 11.44
C ARG A 741 1.76 -24.78 10.25
N THR A 742 1.62 -25.55 9.18
CA THR A 742 2.35 -25.33 7.92
C THR A 742 1.39 -25.49 6.74
N ASP A 743 1.42 -24.53 5.81
CA ASP A 743 0.69 -24.56 4.54
C ASP A 743 1.68 -24.42 3.39
N ILE A 744 1.65 -25.36 2.45
CA ILE A 744 2.46 -25.35 1.23
C ILE A 744 1.51 -25.37 0.04
N ALA A 745 1.69 -24.43 -0.89
CA ALA A 745 0.93 -24.38 -2.12
C ALA A 745 1.86 -24.28 -3.34
N TYR A 746 1.54 -25.04 -4.38
CA TYR A 746 2.05 -24.81 -5.72
C TYR A 746 0.91 -24.25 -6.58
N TYR A 747 1.15 -23.10 -7.20
CA TYR A 747 0.16 -22.42 -8.01
C TYR A 747 0.69 -22.14 -9.42
N GLN A 748 -0.25 -22.04 -10.34
CA GLN A 748 -0.05 -21.39 -11.63
C GLN A 748 -1.23 -20.45 -11.86
N THR A 749 -0.97 -19.24 -12.34
CA THR A 749 -2.01 -18.26 -12.67
C THR A 749 -1.58 -17.46 -13.90
N GLY A 750 -2.52 -17.19 -14.80
CA GLY A 750 -2.22 -16.37 -15.97
C GLY A 750 -3.45 -15.99 -16.77
N THR A 751 -3.39 -14.82 -17.41
CA THR A 751 -4.52 -14.23 -18.16
C THR A 751 -4.26 -14.32 -19.65
N ARG A 752 -5.17 -14.98 -20.39
CA ARG A 752 -5.18 -15.09 -21.85
C ARG A 752 -6.10 -14.05 -22.48
N ASP A 753 -5.85 -13.75 -23.75
CA ASP A 753 -6.67 -12.86 -24.58
C ASP A 753 -6.82 -11.46 -23.96
N GLN A 754 -5.75 -10.98 -23.33
CA GLN A 754 -5.74 -9.72 -22.57
C GLN A 754 -6.10 -8.54 -23.47
N ILE A 755 -6.81 -7.57 -22.88
CA ILE A 755 -7.22 -6.37 -23.58
C ILE A 755 -6.21 -5.26 -23.32
N PHE A 756 -5.46 -4.84 -24.35
CA PHE A 756 -4.52 -3.73 -24.24
C PHE A 756 -4.45 -2.83 -25.48
N GLU A 757 -3.93 -1.62 -25.28
CA GLU A 757 -3.58 -0.72 -26.38
C GLU A 757 -2.22 -1.08 -26.93
N ASN A 758 -2.18 -1.34 -28.22
CA ASN A 758 -0.97 -1.61 -28.96
C ASN A 758 -0.62 -0.41 -29.86
N PRO A 759 0.62 0.11 -29.83
CA PRO A 759 1.09 1.08 -30.79
C PRO A 759 0.94 0.56 -32.23
N LEU A 760 0.41 1.40 -33.12
CA LEU A 760 0.29 1.11 -34.54
C LEU A 760 1.26 1.96 -35.33
N ALA A 761 1.66 1.49 -36.51
CA ALA A 761 2.44 2.29 -37.44
C ALA A 761 1.65 3.56 -37.81
N PRO A 762 2.23 4.78 -37.74
CA PRO A 762 1.52 6.01 -38.07
C PRO A 762 0.95 6.04 -39.50
N SER A 763 1.51 5.24 -40.41
CA SER A 763 0.99 5.05 -41.78
C SER A 763 -0.41 4.43 -41.82
N SER A 764 -0.87 3.79 -40.74
CA SER A 764 -2.25 3.29 -40.61
C SER A 764 -3.29 4.40 -40.45
N GLY A 765 -2.86 5.63 -40.18
CA GLY A 765 -3.75 6.75 -39.81
C GLY A 765 -4.12 6.78 -38.31
N PHE A 766 -3.64 5.82 -37.53
CA PHE A 766 -3.81 5.73 -36.08
C PHE A 766 -2.45 5.62 -35.39
N ASN A 767 -2.39 6.04 -34.12
CA ASN A 767 -1.20 5.90 -33.28
C ASN A 767 -1.25 4.62 -32.44
N THR A 768 -2.46 4.19 -32.06
CA THR A 768 -2.69 2.98 -31.25
C THR A 768 -3.98 2.28 -31.67
N GLY A 769 -4.14 1.02 -31.30
CA GLY A 769 -5.37 0.25 -31.43
C GLY A 769 -5.56 -0.68 -30.25
N ILE A 770 -6.81 -0.93 -29.87
CA ILE A 770 -7.12 -1.94 -28.86
C ILE A 770 -7.09 -3.32 -29.53
N ILE A 771 -6.43 -4.29 -28.89
CA ILE A 771 -6.38 -5.69 -29.34
C ILE A 771 -6.70 -6.63 -28.17
N ASN A 772 -7.17 -7.84 -28.50
CA ASN A 772 -7.21 -8.99 -27.60
C ASN A 772 -6.00 -9.87 -27.92
N SER A 773 -5.05 -9.97 -26.99
CA SER A 773 -3.91 -10.85 -27.18
C SER A 773 -3.12 -11.05 -25.89
N GLY A 774 -2.14 -11.93 -25.95
CA GLY A 774 -1.10 -12.06 -24.94
C GLY A 774 -1.45 -13.00 -23.78
N PHE A 775 -0.39 -13.60 -23.22
CA PHE A 775 -0.48 -14.54 -22.12
C PHE A 775 0.72 -14.36 -21.18
N VAL A 776 0.45 -13.93 -19.95
CA VAL A 776 1.45 -13.89 -18.88
C VAL A 776 1.17 -15.06 -17.95
N ASN A 777 2.18 -15.89 -17.74
CA ASN A 777 2.08 -17.08 -16.90
C ASN A 777 2.96 -16.91 -15.65
N ASN A 778 2.34 -16.88 -14.49
CA ASN A 778 3.00 -16.83 -13.19
C ASN A 778 2.86 -18.18 -12.49
N LYS A 779 3.97 -18.80 -12.12
CA LYS A 779 4.02 -20.04 -11.34
C LYS A 779 4.78 -19.80 -10.06
N GLY A 780 4.47 -20.55 -9.00
CA GLY A 780 5.23 -20.39 -7.77
C GLY A 780 4.94 -21.42 -6.71
N ILE A 781 5.82 -21.42 -5.70
CA ILE A 781 5.66 -22.17 -4.45
C ILE A 781 5.50 -21.16 -3.33
N GLU A 782 4.44 -21.29 -2.56
CA GLU A 782 4.17 -20.55 -1.34
C GLU A 782 4.31 -21.50 -0.15
N LEU A 783 5.03 -21.06 0.88
CA LEU A 783 5.14 -21.74 2.17
C LEU A 783 4.77 -20.74 3.27
N PHE A 784 3.93 -21.18 4.20
CA PHE A 784 3.67 -20.50 5.44
C PHE A 784 3.84 -21.48 6.59
N THR A 785 4.55 -21.06 7.64
CA THR A 785 4.75 -21.86 8.85
C THR A 785 4.54 -20.95 10.06
N SER A 786 3.75 -21.42 11.02
CA SER A 786 3.57 -20.78 12.32
C SER A 786 3.85 -21.79 13.42
N TYR A 787 4.63 -21.40 14.42
CA TYR A 787 5.01 -22.27 15.53
C TYR A 787 4.85 -21.56 16.87
N ARG A 788 4.11 -22.20 17.78
CA ARG A 788 3.97 -21.82 19.19
C ARG A 788 5.13 -22.44 19.98
N ILE A 789 6.26 -21.74 19.97
CA ILE A 789 7.52 -22.19 20.55
C ILE A 789 7.36 -22.41 22.06
N ILE A 790 6.67 -21.50 22.74
CA ILE A 790 6.33 -21.63 24.16
C ILE A 790 4.86 -21.27 24.33
N ASP A 791 4.14 -22.12 25.03
CA ASP A 791 2.73 -21.93 25.37
C ASP A 791 2.52 -22.14 26.86
N GLY A 792 3.12 -21.25 27.66
CA GLY A 792 3.05 -21.30 29.11
C GLY A 792 2.08 -20.26 29.63
N ARG A 793 1.53 -20.51 30.82
CA ARG A 793 0.62 -19.61 31.53
C ARG A 793 1.16 -18.17 31.69
N ASP A 794 2.43 -18.04 32.04
CA ASP A 794 3.08 -16.74 32.28
C ASP A 794 3.88 -16.24 31.07
N PHE A 795 4.22 -17.13 30.14
CA PHE A 795 5.07 -16.81 29.00
C PHE A 795 4.59 -17.55 27.77
N THR A 796 4.21 -16.79 26.75
CA THR A 796 3.91 -17.30 25.42
C THR A 796 4.88 -16.72 24.41
N TRP A 797 5.28 -17.54 23.45
CA TRP A 797 6.12 -17.14 22.33
C TRP A 797 5.65 -17.87 21.09
N SER A 798 5.20 -17.10 20.10
CA SER A 798 4.89 -17.58 18.77
C SER A 798 5.79 -16.92 17.74
N ALA A 799 6.12 -17.67 16.70
CA ALA A 799 6.83 -17.18 15.54
C ALA A 799 6.18 -17.69 14.27
N SER A 800 6.17 -16.88 13.23
CA SER A 800 5.69 -17.24 11.91
C SER A 800 6.69 -16.84 10.83
N ALA A 801 6.75 -17.64 9.79
CA ALA A 801 7.57 -17.41 8.61
C ALA A 801 6.74 -17.66 7.36
N ASN A 802 6.93 -16.85 6.34
CA ASN A 802 6.41 -17.09 5.01
C ASN A 802 7.52 -16.99 3.98
N PHE A 803 7.38 -17.76 2.93
CA PHE A 803 8.31 -17.81 1.81
C PHE A 803 7.52 -17.94 0.52
N THR A 804 7.98 -17.27 -0.52
CA THR A 804 7.45 -17.42 -1.87
C THR A 804 8.59 -17.41 -2.85
N ARG A 805 8.63 -18.43 -3.71
CA ARG A 805 9.43 -18.42 -4.94
C ARG A 805 8.46 -18.32 -6.10
N GLN A 806 8.65 -17.30 -6.94
CA GLN A 806 7.79 -17.06 -8.09
C GLN A 806 8.60 -17.03 -9.39
N TRP A 807 7.96 -17.43 -10.48
CA TRP A 807 8.49 -17.38 -11.84
C TRP A 807 7.43 -16.79 -12.75
N SER A 808 7.76 -15.68 -13.41
CA SER A 808 6.89 -14.99 -14.36
C SER A 808 7.48 -15.10 -15.76
N VAL A 809 6.66 -15.46 -16.74
CA VAL A 809 7.06 -15.52 -18.15
C VAL A 809 5.93 -14.99 -19.03
N VAL A 810 6.28 -14.13 -19.99
CA VAL A 810 5.40 -13.73 -21.08
C VAL A 810 5.45 -14.83 -22.14
N GLU A 811 4.39 -15.62 -22.26
CA GLU A 811 4.31 -16.74 -23.20
C GLU A 811 3.81 -16.29 -24.58
N GLU A 812 2.97 -15.25 -24.64
CA GLU A 812 2.37 -14.77 -25.88
C GLU A 812 2.22 -13.24 -25.85
N ILE A 813 2.39 -12.59 -27.01
CA ILE A 813 2.06 -11.16 -27.24
C ILE A 813 1.20 -11.04 -28.49
N THR A 814 1.75 -11.07 -29.71
CA THR A 814 1.03 -11.19 -30.99
C THR A 814 1.99 -11.81 -32.01
N GLU A 815 1.49 -12.31 -33.15
CA GLU A 815 2.36 -12.85 -34.23
C GLU A 815 3.30 -11.80 -34.85
N ASP A 816 2.92 -10.52 -34.81
CA ASP A 816 3.65 -9.42 -35.47
C ASP A 816 4.56 -8.62 -34.51
N ILE A 817 4.50 -8.88 -33.20
CA ILE A 817 5.17 -8.06 -32.17
C ILE A 817 5.77 -8.94 -31.08
N ASP A 818 7.09 -8.87 -30.94
CA ASP A 818 7.85 -9.66 -29.95
C ASP A 818 7.96 -8.99 -28.57
N MET A 819 7.59 -7.70 -28.46
CA MET A 819 7.67 -6.95 -27.21
C MET A 819 6.68 -5.78 -27.09
N ILE A 820 6.23 -5.51 -25.86
CA ILE A 820 5.44 -4.33 -25.48
C ILE A 820 6.24 -3.47 -24.51
N VAL A 821 6.26 -2.15 -24.75
CA VAL A 821 6.80 -1.18 -23.78
C VAL A 821 5.72 -0.91 -22.73
N GLN A 822 5.98 -1.32 -21.49
CA GLN A 822 5.06 -1.11 -20.36
C GLN A 822 5.32 0.24 -19.68
N SER A 823 6.59 0.66 -19.63
CA SER A 823 6.99 1.95 -19.08
C SER A 823 8.32 2.41 -19.66
N SER A 824 8.63 3.71 -19.53
CA SER A 824 9.91 4.28 -19.92
C SER A 824 10.34 5.40 -18.98
N ALA A 825 11.61 5.43 -18.63
CA ALA A 825 12.28 6.55 -17.99
C ALA A 825 13.12 7.31 -19.02
N LEU A 826 13.30 8.62 -18.85
CA LEU A 826 14.15 9.51 -19.68
C LEU A 826 13.70 9.68 -21.16
N GLY A 827 12.43 9.41 -21.47
CA GLY A 827 11.83 9.66 -22.78
C GLY A 827 12.14 8.57 -23.82
N ALA A 828 11.91 8.87 -25.11
CA ALA A 828 11.98 7.89 -26.20
C ALA A 828 13.37 7.26 -26.43
N SER A 829 14.43 7.84 -25.85
CA SER A 829 15.82 7.34 -25.92
C SER A 829 16.35 6.89 -24.56
N GLY A 830 15.47 6.65 -23.58
CA GLY A 830 15.84 6.26 -22.24
C GLY A 830 15.72 4.76 -21.95
N VAL A 831 15.61 4.41 -20.67
CA VAL A 831 15.42 3.02 -20.20
C VAL A 831 13.95 2.65 -20.29
N ARG A 832 13.66 1.40 -20.67
CA ARG A 832 12.29 0.89 -20.82
C ARG A 832 12.06 -0.34 -19.94
N ILE A 833 10.89 -0.41 -19.31
CA ILE A 833 10.35 -1.66 -18.78
C ILE A 833 9.49 -2.27 -19.88
N ILE A 834 9.78 -3.51 -20.21
CA ILE A 834 9.15 -4.21 -21.33
C ILE A 834 8.64 -5.58 -20.90
N ALA A 835 7.59 -6.00 -21.60
CA ALA A 835 7.20 -7.39 -21.68
C ALA A 835 7.68 -7.95 -23.02
N MET A 836 8.45 -9.03 -23.00
CA MET A 836 9.04 -9.65 -24.19
C MET A 836 8.80 -11.15 -24.15
N MET A 837 8.48 -11.74 -25.31
CA MET A 837 8.22 -13.18 -25.41
C MET A 837 9.39 -14.00 -24.84
N GLY A 838 9.08 -14.97 -23.97
CA GLY A 838 10.06 -15.84 -23.31
C GLY A 838 10.82 -15.21 -22.15
N GLN A 839 10.53 -13.95 -21.80
CA GLN A 839 11.14 -13.23 -20.67
C GLN A 839 10.11 -12.93 -19.56
N PRO A 840 10.54 -12.58 -18.35
CA PRO A 840 9.66 -12.03 -17.32
C PRO A 840 8.97 -10.73 -17.77
N ALA A 841 7.77 -10.46 -17.25
CA ALA A 841 6.95 -9.31 -17.62
C ALA A 841 7.45 -7.94 -17.07
N GLY A 842 8.74 -7.83 -16.73
CA GLY A 842 9.35 -6.66 -16.10
C GLY A 842 10.83 -6.49 -16.45
N VAL A 843 11.22 -6.87 -17.68
CA VAL A 843 12.59 -6.73 -18.17
C VAL A 843 12.95 -5.26 -18.34
N ILE A 844 14.14 -4.89 -17.88
CA ILE A 844 14.73 -3.56 -18.03
C ILE A 844 15.61 -3.57 -19.28
N MET A 845 15.35 -2.64 -20.19
CA MET A 845 16.02 -2.51 -21.47
C MET A 845 16.64 -1.12 -21.65
N GLY A 846 17.90 -1.05 -22.09
CA GLY A 846 18.62 0.22 -22.22
C GLY A 846 19.95 0.13 -23.00
N SER A 847 20.80 1.14 -22.83
CA SER A 847 22.16 1.15 -23.42
C SER A 847 23.12 0.35 -22.54
N ALA A 848 24.09 -0.29 -23.18
CA ALA A 848 25.05 -1.21 -22.57
C ALA A 848 26.49 -0.89 -22.98
N PHE A 849 27.46 -1.39 -22.23
CA PHE A 849 28.87 -1.32 -22.60
C PHE A 849 29.16 -2.17 -23.84
N ALA A 850 30.00 -1.66 -24.75
CA ALA A 850 30.62 -2.48 -25.77
C ALA A 850 31.68 -3.40 -25.12
N ARG A 851 31.65 -4.67 -25.48
CA ARG A 851 32.53 -5.70 -24.90
C ARG A 851 33.23 -6.50 -26.00
N ASP A 852 34.40 -7.03 -25.67
CA ASP A 852 35.09 -8.01 -26.53
C ASP A 852 34.45 -9.41 -26.44
N GLU A 853 35.01 -10.37 -27.17
CA GLU A 853 34.54 -11.77 -27.17
C GLU A 853 34.66 -12.47 -25.79
N GLN A 854 35.47 -11.93 -24.88
CA GLN A 854 35.64 -12.43 -23.52
C GLN A 854 34.71 -11.73 -22.51
N GLY A 855 33.91 -10.76 -22.95
CA GLY A 855 32.99 -10.00 -22.11
C GLY A 855 33.62 -8.83 -21.37
N ARG A 856 34.87 -8.46 -21.67
CA ARG A 856 35.57 -7.32 -21.05
C ARG A 856 35.16 -6.01 -21.72
N ILE A 857 35.08 -4.92 -20.95
CA ILE A 857 34.66 -3.59 -21.45
C ILE A 857 35.73 -3.04 -22.42
N LEU A 858 35.27 -2.53 -23.56
CA LEU A 858 36.14 -1.85 -24.53
C LEU A 858 36.28 -0.37 -24.21
N LEU A 859 37.50 0.14 -24.29
CA LEU A 859 37.84 1.55 -24.06
C LEU A 859 38.25 2.24 -25.38
N ASP A 860 37.89 3.51 -25.52
CA ASP A 860 38.31 4.34 -26.64
C ASP A 860 39.74 4.89 -26.46
N SER A 861 40.20 5.71 -27.42
CA SER A 861 41.53 6.30 -27.37
C SER A 861 41.77 7.18 -26.15
N GLU A 862 40.71 7.72 -25.55
CA GLU A 862 40.74 8.59 -24.37
C GLU A 862 40.52 7.82 -23.06
N ASN A 863 40.60 6.48 -23.10
CA ASN A 863 40.35 5.57 -21.96
C ASN A 863 38.89 5.57 -21.47
N LEU A 864 37.95 6.10 -22.25
CA LEU A 864 36.54 6.11 -21.88
C LEU A 864 35.84 4.82 -22.35
N PRO A 865 34.90 4.26 -21.57
CA PRO A 865 34.12 3.12 -22.02
C PRO A 865 33.33 3.41 -23.30
N ILE A 866 33.35 2.46 -24.23
CA ILE A 866 32.61 2.54 -25.49
C ILE A 866 31.16 2.11 -25.25
N ILE A 867 30.22 2.93 -25.72
CA ILE A 867 28.79 2.59 -25.72
C ILE A 867 28.53 1.61 -26.86
N LYS A 868 27.76 0.55 -26.62
CA LYS A 868 27.38 -0.40 -27.67
C LYS A 868 26.50 0.28 -28.74
N THR A 869 26.90 0.16 -30.00
CA THR A 869 26.23 0.76 -31.16
C THR A 869 25.85 -0.26 -32.22
N ASP A 870 24.95 0.11 -33.12
CA ASP A 870 24.59 -0.65 -34.31
C ASP A 870 25.60 -0.44 -35.45
N GLU A 871 25.35 -1.07 -36.61
CA GLU A 871 26.21 -0.93 -37.80
C GLU A 871 26.31 0.51 -38.31
N ASN A 872 25.32 1.36 -38.01
CA ASN A 872 25.29 2.78 -38.37
C ASN A 872 25.85 3.71 -37.28
N GLN A 873 26.49 3.15 -36.24
CA GLN A 873 27.02 3.89 -35.08
C GLN A 873 25.93 4.57 -34.22
N ALA A 874 24.67 4.17 -34.35
CA ALA A 874 23.62 4.61 -33.44
C ALA A 874 23.66 3.79 -32.15
N ILE A 875 23.43 4.43 -31.00
CA ILE A 875 23.42 3.74 -29.69
C ILE A 875 22.29 2.71 -29.65
N LEU A 876 22.65 1.45 -29.41
CA LEU A 876 21.70 0.35 -29.20
C LEU A 876 21.08 0.46 -27.81
N ARG A 877 19.75 0.60 -27.76
CA ARG A 877 18.96 0.77 -26.53
C ARG A 877 17.98 -0.37 -26.30
N ASP A 878 18.18 -1.47 -27.01
CA ASP A 878 17.41 -2.69 -26.99
C ASP A 878 18.15 -3.83 -26.26
N ASN A 879 19.21 -3.51 -25.51
CA ASN A 879 19.90 -4.48 -24.68
C ASN A 879 19.10 -4.74 -23.41
N ILE A 880 18.93 -6.02 -23.05
CA ILE A 880 18.44 -6.42 -21.74
C ILE A 880 19.55 -6.13 -20.72
N ILE A 881 19.22 -5.32 -19.71
CA ILE A 881 20.18 -4.85 -18.69
C ILE A 881 19.75 -5.18 -17.25
N GLY A 882 18.54 -5.68 -17.03
CA GLY A 882 18.08 -6.12 -15.70
C GLY A 882 16.65 -6.65 -15.69
N ASN A 883 16.16 -7.06 -14.52
CA ASN A 883 14.79 -7.53 -14.31
C ASN A 883 14.19 -6.97 -13.01
N ALA A 884 13.09 -6.23 -13.11
CA ALA A 884 12.42 -5.61 -11.96
C ALA A 884 11.56 -6.56 -11.12
N THR A 885 11.33 -7.79 -11.59
CA THR A 885 10.44 -8.75 -10.92
C THR A 885 11.21 -9.55 -9.86
N PRO A 886 10.83 -9.51 -8.57
CA PRO A 886 11.49 -10.28 -7.54
C PRO A 886 11.23 -11.77 -7.72
N ASP A 887 12.28 -12.53 -7.49
CA ASP A 887 12.33 -13.98 -7.55
C ASP A 887 11.79 -14.62 -6.26
N ILE A 888 12.17 -14.05 -5.12
CA ILE A 888 11.86 -14.55 -3.78
C ILE A 888 11.27 -13.45 -2.92
N LEU A 889 10.21 -13.81 -2.21
CA LEU A 889 9.65 -13.04 -1.10
C LEU A 889 9.82 -13.85 0.18
N TRP A 890 10.22 -13.20 1.26
CA TRP A 890 10.34 -13.84 2.55
C TRP A 890 9.90 -12.91 3.67
N GLY A 891 9.25 -13.46 4.68
CA GLY A 891 8.78 -12.74 5.84
C GLY A 891 8.93 -13.56 7.10
N PHE A 892 9.26 -12.90 8.20
CA PHE A 892 9.36 -13.49 9.52
C PHE A 892 8.76 -12.54 10.56
N SER A 893 7.96 -13.08 11.46
CA SER A 893 7.46 -12.34 12.62
C SER A 893 7.51 -13.19 13.88
N SER A 894 7.67 -12.51 15.00
CA SER A 894 7.71 -13.12 16.32
C SER A 894 6.89 -12.27 17.29
N GLN A 895 6.11 -12.94 18.14
CA GLN A 895 5.30 -12.32 19.18
C GLN A 895 5.58 -13.03 20.51
N LEU A 896 5.89 -12.24 21.54
CA LEU A 896 6.23 -12.71 22.87
C LEU A 896 5.34 -12.01 23.87
N THR A 897 4.76 -12.76 24.80
CA THR A 897 4.02 -12.20 25.94
C THR A 897 4.56 -12.80 27.21
N TYR A 898 5.09 -11.97 28.10
CA TYR A 898 5.48 -12.36 29.45
C TYR A 898 4.59 -11.64 30.47
N ARG A 899 3.61 -12.37 31.01
CA ARG A 899 2.55 -11.88 31.88
C ARG A 899 1.80 -10.69 31.27
N ARG A 900 2.24 -9.48 31.60
CA ARG A 900 1.62 -8.21 31.18
C ARG A 900 2.45 -7.47 30.14
N PHE A 901 3.68 -7.90 29.92
CA PHE A 901 4.56 -7.35 28.90
C PHE A 901 4.32 -8.12 27.61
N PHE A 902 4.28 -7.40 26.50
CA PHE A 902 4.27 -8.00 25.18
C PHE A 902 5.33 -7.35 24.31
N ALA A 903 5.94 -8.11 23.43
CA ALA A 903 6.90 -7.63 22.46
C ALA A 903 6.71 -8.36 21.12
N GLY A 904 6.76 -7.61 20.04
CA GLY A 904 6.62 -8.14 18.70
C GLY A 904 7.69 -7.59 17.78
N PHE A 905 8.17 -8.38 16.83
CA PHE A 905 8.99 -7.85 15.75
C PHE A 905 8.71 -8.53 14.42
N GLN A 906 9.05 -7.82 13.34
CA GLN A 906 8.86 -8.27 11.97
C GLN A 906 10.07 -7.95 11.09
N ILE A 907 10.44 -8.91 10.25
CA ILE A 907 11.46 -8.82 9.21
C ILE A 907 10.83 -9.26 7.89
N ASP A 908 11.18 -8.61 6.79
CA ASP A 908 10.82 -9.04 5.44
C ASP A 908 11.98 -8.89 4.46
N SER A 909 11.81 -9.44 3.26
CA SER A 909 12.82 -9.44 2.21
C SER A 909 12.18 -9.61 0.82
N LYS A 910 12.77 -8.92 -0.16
CA LYS A 910 12.61 -9.17 -1.59
C LYS A 910 14.00 -9.42 -2.19
N LEU A 911 14.18 -10.53 -2.89
CA LEU A 911 15.48 -10.94 -3.42
C LEU A 911 15.41 -11.27 -4.92
N GLY A 912 16.52 -11.03 -5.63
CA GLY A 912 16.71 -11.40 -7.03
C GLY A 912 15.98 -10.49 -8.02
N HIS A 913 15.98 -9.18 -7.78
CA HIS A 913 15.47 -8.18 -8.71
C HIS A 913 16.43 -7.00 -8.80
N ASP A 914 16.30 -6.26 -9.88
CA ASP A 914 17.12 -5.12 -10.20
C ASP A 914 16.30 -3.82 -10.21
N ILE A 915 16.98 -2.71 -9.95
CA ILE A 915 16.43 -1.36 -10.05
C ILE A 915 17.39 -0.45 -10.82
N PHE A 916 16.84 0.36 -11.71
CA PHE A 916 17.59 1.42 -12.38
C PHE A 916 17.49 2.73 -11.60
N SER A 917 18.62 3.35 -11.27
CA SER A 917 18.65 4.61 -10.52
C SER A 917 19.01 5.80 -11.38
N VAL A 918 18.03 6.68 -11.60
CA VAL A 918 18.30 7.99 -12.22
C VAL A 918 18.98 8.95 -11.25
N THR A 919 18.74 8.81 -9.94
CA THR A 919 19.42 9.65 -8.93
C THR A 919 20.93 9.42 -8.95
N ASN A 920 21.39 8.16 -8.97
CA ASN A 920 22.82 7.86 -9.08
C ASN A 920 23.39 8.26 -10.44
N MET A 921 22.65 8.04 -11.53
CA MET A 921 23.07 8.43 -12.87
C MET A 921 23.29 9.94 -13.01
N MET A 922 22.34 10.76 -12.55
CA MET A 922 22.50 12.22 -12.61
C MET A 922 23.46 12.75 -11.56
N GLY A 923 23.53 12.13 -10.38
CA GLY A 923 24.54 12.46 -9.40
C GLY A 923 25.97 12.19 -9.90
N ALA A 924 26.15 11.14 -10.70
CA ALA A 924 27.39 10.87 -11.42
C ALA A 924 27.69 11.97 -12.44
N GLU A 925 26.74 12.29 -13.32
CA GLU A 925 26.93 13.30 -14.36
C GLU A 925 27.23 14.71 -13.78
N PHE A 926 26.51 15.11 -12.74
CA PHE A 926 26.67 16.42 -12.09
C PHE A 926 27.84 16.45 -11.10
N GLY A 927 28.43 15.29 -10.79
CA GLY A 927 29.53 15.17 -9.85
C GLY A 927 29.14 15.53 -8.42
N THR A 928 27.88 15.32 -8.04
CA THR A 928 27.31 15.71 -6.74
C THR A 928 27.34 14.57 -5.72
N LEU A 929 27.44 13.30 -6.14
CA LEU A 929 27.50 12.15 -5.24
C LEU A 929 28.94 11.74 -4.90
N ALA A 930 29.15 11.20 -3.70
CA ALA A 930 30.46 10.94 -3.10
C ALA A 930 31.36 10.03 -3.93
N PHE A 931 30.80 8.99 -4.58
CA PHE A 931 31.57 8.07 -5.43
C PHE A 931 32.27 8.76 -6.61
N THR A 932 31.85 9.99 -6.96
CA THR A 932 32.47 10.75 -8.04
C THR A 932 33.77 11.45 -7.62
N GLU A 933 34.12 11.49 -6.33
CA GLU A 933 35.35 12.13 -5.81
C GLU A 933 36.63 11.37 -6.20
N GLU A 934 36.52 10.07 -6.43
CA GLU A 934 37.64 9.20 -6.73
C GLU A 934 38.42 9.68 -7.98
N GLY A 935 39.75 9.72 -7.87
CA GLY A 935 40.65 10.10 -8.96
C GLY A 935 40.67 11.60 -9.32
N ARG A 936 39.83 12.46 -8.71
CA ARG A 936 39.80 13.90 -9.03
C ARG A 936 41.10 14.63 -8.70
N ASP A 937 41.65 14.42 -7.51
CA ASP A 937 42.90 15.06 -7.10
C ASP A 937 44.08 14.66 -7.99
N ASP A 938 44.18 13.37 -8.29
CA ASP A 938 45.23 12.82 -9.15
C ASP A 938 45.11 13.37 -10.58
N TRP A 939 43.89 13.43 -11.12
CA TRP A 939 43.65 13.99 -12.44
C TRP A 939 43.97 15.48 -12.52
N TYR A 940 43.52 16.28 -11.55
CA TYR A 940 43.82 17.72 -11.54
C TYR A 940 45.32 17.98 -11.43
N ARG A 941 46.04 17.17 -10.63
CA ARG A 941 47.50 17.20 -10.59
C ARG A 941 48.14 16.80 -11.93
N ALA A 942 47.60 15.80 -12.62
CA ALA A 942 48.08 15.41 -13.95
C ALA A 942 47.87 16.53 -14.97
N VAL A 943 46.74 17.26 -14.91
CA VAL A 943 46.47 18.43 -15.74
C VAL A 943 47.46 19.56 -15.44
N GLU A 944 47.74 19.83 -14.17
CA GLU A 944 48.75 20.82 -13.77
C GLU A 944 50.16 20.47 -14.29
N LEU A 945 50.55 19.19 -14.22
CA LEU A 945 51.84 18.70 -14.74
C LEU A 945 51.89 18.78 -16.27
N ALA A 946 50.83 18.36 -16.97
CA ALA A 946 50.72 18.41 -18.43
C ALA A 946 50.75 19.85 -18.97
N ALA A 947 50.20 20.83 -18.22
CA ALA A 947 50.23 22.23 -18.61
C ALA A 947 51.66 22.81 -18.76
N THR A 948 52.69 22.10 -18.29
CA THR A 948 54.10 22.49 -18.44
C THR A 948 54.71 22.11 -19.80
N ASP A 949 54.11 21.18 -20.56
CA ASP A 949 54.55 20.77 -21.90
C ASP A 949 53.34 20.39 -22.79
N PRO A 950 53.05 21.12 -23.89
CA PRO A 950 51.90 20.86 -24.74
C PRO A 950 51.93 19.51 -25.48
N ASN A 951 53.06 18.77 -25.45
CA ASN A 951 53.16 17.44 -26.05
C ASN A 951 52.79 16.30 -25.09
N ILE A 952 52.57 16.59 -23.80
CA ILE A 952 52.22 15.60 -22.78
C ILE A 952 50.73 15.72 -22.50
N ASN A 953 50.00 14.61 -22.62
CA ASN A 953 48.60 14.55 -22.22
C ASN A 953 48.50 14.18 -20.73
N PRO A 954 47.48 14.66 -20.00
CA PRO A 954 47.29 14.27 -18.60
C PRO A 954 47.22 12.74 -18.38
N GLN A 955 46.72 12.00 -19.38
CA GLN A 955 46.62 10.54 -19.35
C GLN A 955 47.99 9.84 -19.30
N ASP A 956 49.06 10.50 -19.77
CA ASP A 956 50.41 9.91 -19.84
C ASP A 956 51.04 9.75 -18.43
N PHE A 957 50.50 10.45 -17.43
CA PHE A 957 50.94 10.32 -16.04
C PHE A 957 50.33 9.12 -15.31
N ASN A 958 49.32 8.46 -15.90
CA ASN A 958 48.54 7.40 -15.26
C ASN A 958 48.00 7.79 -13.87
N MET A 959 47.49 9.01 -13.77
CA MET A 959 46.96 9.63 -12.56
C MET A 959 45.54 10.13 -12.86
N GLY A 960 44.53 9.60 -12.17
CA GLY A 960 43.13 9.94 -12.42
C GLY A 960 42.19 8.87 -11.86
N PHE A 961 40.97 8.81 -12.39
CA PHE A 961 40.08 7.68 -12.10
C PHE A 961 40.58 6.47 -12.89
N MET A 962 40.78 5.33 -12.23
CA MET A 962 41.32 4.13 -12.86
C MET A 962 40.17 3.29 -13.42
N VAL A 963 40.23 2.94 -14.70
CA VAL A 963 39.22 2.11 -15.37
C VAL A 963 39.87 0.84 -15.90
N GLU A 964 39.32 -0.30 -15.51
CA GLU A 964 39.67 -1.60 -16.09
C GLU A 964 38.98 -1.79 -17.44
N GLY A 965 39.73 -2.23 -18.45
CA GLY A 965 39.16 -2.56 -19.74
C GLY A 965 40.20 -2.92 -20.79
N VAL A 966 39.74 -3.07 -22.02
CA VAL A 966 40.57 -3.41 -23.17
C VAL A 966 40.68 -2.21 -24.09
N LYS A 967 41.90 -1.71 -24.25
CA LYS A 967 42.25 -0.64 -25.20
C LYS A 967 43.16 -1.21 -26.27
N ASN A 968 42.79 -1.06 -27.54
CA ASN A 968 43.56 -1.58 -28.69
C ASN A 968 43.95 -3.08 -28.55
N GLY A 969 43.06 -3.89 -27.96
CA GLY A 969 43.30 -5.32 -27.73
C GLY A 969 44.18 -5.66 -26.52
N VAL A 970 44.58 -4.66 -25.72
CA VAL A 970 45.38 -4.86 -24.50
C VAL A 970 44.50 -4.59 -23.27
N GLU A 971 44.33 -5.62 -22.45
CA GLU A 971 43.70 -5.52 -21.14
C GLU A 971 44.63 -4.80 -20.15
N GLY A 972 44.06 -3.89 -19.36
CA GLY A 972 44.77 -3.19 -18.30
C GLY A 972 43.88 -2.20 -17.56
N GLU A 973 44.51 -1.50 -16.62
CA GLU A 973 43.92 -0.34 -15.93
C GLU A 973 44.46 0.94 -16.56
N TYR A 974 43.57 1.88 -16.90
CA TYR A 974 43.92 3.12 -17.55
C TYR A 974 43.33 4.32 -16.81
N ALA A 975 44.14 5.33 -16.52
CA ALA A 975 43.68 6.57 -15.91
C ALA A 975 42.84 7.42 -16.88
N VAL A 976 41.75 7.99 -16.40
CA VAL A 976 40.85 8.86 -17.17
C VAL A 976 40.41 10.08 -16.35
N ASP A 977 39.98 11.13 -17.05
CA ASP A 977 39.29 12.27 -16.46
C ASP A 977 37.99 11.79 -15.79
N PRO A 978 37.87 11.89 -14.45
CA PRO A 978 36.65 11.46 -13.76
C PRO A 978 35.40 12.19 -14.28
N GLN A 979 35.49 13.49 -14.59
CA GLN A 979 34.34 14.25 -15.10
C GLN A 979 33.87 13.71 -16.45
N ARG A 980 34.80 13.43 -17.37
CA ARG A 980 34.46 12.89 -18.69
C ARG A 980 34.01 11.44 -18.61
N TYR A 981 34.61 10.66 -17.70
CA TYR A 981 34.22 9.29 -17.42
C TYR A 981 32.75 9.23 -16.98
N TRP A 982 32.39 9.95 -15.92
CA TRP A 982 31.03 9.91 -15.40
C TRP A 982 30.01 10.53 -16.37
N ALA A 983 30.39 11.54 -17.16
CA ALA A 983 29.56 12.07 -18.24
C ALA A 983 29.35 11.08 -19.42
N ARG A 984 30.32 10.18 -19.68
CA ARG A 984 30.17 9.09 -20.65
C ARG A 984 29.33 7.97 -20.06
N VAL A 985 29.62 7.56 -18.84
CA VAL A 985 28.95 6.45 -18.15
C VAL A 985 27.48 6.77 -17.90
N SER A 986 27.10 8.02 -17.63
CA SER A 986 25.67 8.43 -17.52
C SER A 986 24.83 8.15 -18.77
N GLN A 987 25.47 7.91 -19.92
CA GLN A 987 24.80 7.51 -21.17
C GLN A 987 24.72 5.98 -21.36
N ILE A 988 25.33 5.21 -20.46
CA ILE A 988 25.36 3.75 -20.44
C ILE A 988 24.49 3.27 -19.27
N HIS A 989 23.21 3.04 -19.55
CA HIS A 989 22.21 2.75 -18.51
C HIS A 989 22.56 1.50 -17.68
N GLU A 990 23.22 0.51 -18.28
CA GLU A 990 23.72 -0.70 -17.60
C GLU A 990 24.54 -0.39 -16.34
N ALA A 991 25.30 0.71 -16.32
CA ALA A 991 26.13 1.09 -15.18
C ALA A 991 25.35 1.53 -13.93
N PHE A 992 24.05 1.82 -14.07
CA PHE A 992 23.18 2.28 -12.98
C PHE A 992 22.03 1.31 -12.70
N ILE A 993 22.20 0.06 -13.12
CA ILE A 993 21.39 -1.07 -12.66
C ILE A 993 22.01 -1.60 -11.37
N TYR A 994 21.20 -1.68 -10.32
CA TYR A 994 21.60 -2.17 -9.01
C TYR A 994 20.78 -3.40 -8.65
N ASP A 995 21.41 -4.37 -8.00
CA ASP A 995 20.68 -5.43 -7.30
C ASP A 995 19.85 -4.79 -6.18
N ALA A 996 18.53 -4.87 -6.30
CA ALA A 996 17.57 -4.33 -5.35
C ALA A 996 17.27 -5.33 -4.21
N SER A 997 18.02 -6.42 -4.09
CA SER A 997 17.85 -7.38 -3.00
C SER A 997 18.07 -6.73 -1.63
N TYR A 998 17.14 -6.99 -0.70
CA TYR A 998 17.22 -6.47 0.65
C TYR A 998 16.62 -7.42 1.69
N ILE A 999 17.07 -7.25 2.93
CA ILE A 999 16.42 -7.79 4.13
C ILE A 999 16.20 -6.61 5.08
N ARG A 1000 14.96 -6.38 5.52
CA ARG A 1000 14.58 -5.19 6.28
C ARG A 1000 13.93 -5.55 7.59
N PHE A 1001 14.31 -4.82 8.64
CA PHE A 1001 13.65 -4.88 9.94
C PHE A 1001 12.47 -3.91 9.94
N ARG A 1002 11.27 -4.44 9.68
CA ARG A 1002 10.05 -3.66 9.44
C ARG A 1002 9.48 -3.06 10.71
N GLN A 1003 9.47 -3.82 11.80
CA GLN A 1003 8.70 -3.41 12.95
C GLN A 1003 9.24 -3.98 14.25
N LEU A 1004 9.20 -3.16 15.29
CA LEU A 1004 9.40 -3.54 16.68
C LEU A 1004 8.28 -2.91 17.50
N SER A 1005 7.61 -3.68 18.34
CA SER A 1005 6.68 -3.19 19.35
C SER A 1005 7.03 -3.77 20.70
N LEU A 1006 6.88 -2.95 21.74
CA LEU A 1006 7.00 -3.34 23.14
C LEU A 1006 5.89 -2.65 23.90
N GLY A 1007 5.10 -3.39 24.67
CA GLY A 1007 4.06 -2.79 25.47
C GLY A 1007 3.79 -3.51 26.77
N TYR A 1008 2.93 -2.88 27.55
CA TYR A 1008 2.57 -3.30 28.89
C TYR A 1008 1.08 -3.03 29.15
N ASN A 1009 0.38 -4.07 29.55
CA ASN A 1009 -1.02 -4.00 29.98
C ASN A 1009 -1.07 -3.80 31.50
N LEU A 1010 -1.73 -2.73 31.96
CA LEU A 1010 -1.85 -2.46 33.39
C LEU A 1010 -2.70 -3.54 34.07
N GLY A 1011 -2.30 -3.93 35.28
CA GLY A 1011 -3.05 -4.89 36.06
C GLY A 1011 -4.35 -4.33 36.60
N ARG A 1012 -5.42 -5.12 36.58
CA ARG A 1012 -6.75 -4.76 37.12
C ARG A 1012 -6.70 -4.22 38.55
N ASN A 1013 -5.81 -4.74 39.41
CA ASN A 1013 -5.61 -4.25 40.78
C ASN A 1013 -5.24 -2.75 40.85
N LEU A 1014 -4.53 -2.23 39.85
CA LEU A 1014 -4.18 -0.81 39.74
C LEU A 1014 -5.34 0.03 39.20
N LEU A 1015 -6.30 -0.60 38.52
CA LEU A 1015 -7.45 0.02 37.87
C LEU A 1015 -8.74 -0.04 38.69
N ASN A 1016 -8.81 -0.83 39.76
CA ASN A 1016 -10.01 -1.03 40.60
C ASN A 1016 -10.65 0.27 41.13
N ASN A 1017 -9.87 1.34 41.30
CA ASN A 1017 -10.36 2.66 41.76
C ASN A 1017 -10.48 3.68 40.61
N THR A 1018 -10.47 3.23 39.36
CA THR A 1018 -10.56 4.05 38.15
C THR A 1018 -11.74 3.60 37.30
N PRO A 1019 -12.27 4.44 36.39
CA PRO A 1019 -13.33 4.03 35.48
C PRO A 1019 -12.85 3.07 34.37
N PHE A 1020 -11.54 2.77 34.29
CA PHE A 1020 -10.95 1.99 33.20
C PHE A 1020 -10.95 0.50 33.53
N ARG A 1021 -11.36 -0.31 32.55
CA ARG A 1021 -11.24 -1.79 32.58
C ARG A 1021 -9.88 -2.25 32.09
N GLU A 1022 -9.37 -1.60 31.06
CA GLU A 1022 -8.09 -1.93 30.44
C GLU A 1022 -7.31 -0.65 30.11
N VAL A 1023 -6.02 -0.67 30.39
CA VAL A 1023 -5.07 0.35 29.97
C VAL A 1023 -3.85 -0.36 29.40
N SER A 1024 -3.55 -0.10 28.13
CA SER A 1024 -2.36 -0.61 27.46
C SER A 1024 -1.49 0.54 26.99
N LEU A 1025 -0.21 0.47 27.31
CA LEU A 1025 0.81 1.39 26.84
C LEU A 1025 1.79 0.62 25.96
N SER A 1026 2.06 1.11 24.76
CA SER A 1026 3.06 0.53 23.86
C SER A 1026 3.97 1.60 23.27
N VAL A 1027 5.22 1.21 23.04
CA VAL A 1027 6.18 1.91 22.20
C VAL A 1027 6.42 1.06 20.97
N PHE A 1028 6.53 1.70 19.82
CA PHE A 1028 6.75 1.00 18.56
C PHE A 1028 7.73 1.77 17.69
N ALA A 1029 8.37 1.04 16.80
CA ALA A 1029 9.18 1.57 15.73
C ALA A 1029 8.85 0.83 14.44
N ASN A 1030 8.75 1.56 13.34
CA ASN A 1030 8.54 0.99 12.01
C ASN A 1030 9.65 1.42 11.06
N ASN A 1031 9.91 0.57 10.08
CA ASN A 1031 10.92 0.77 9.04
C ASN A 1031 12.30 1.10 9.63
N LEU A 1032 12.73 0.37 10.68
CA LEU A 1032 13.88 0.74 11.50
C LEU A 1032 15.16 0.81 10.65
N PHE A 1033 15.58 -0.29 10.03
CA PHE A 1033 16.80 -0.34 9.22
C PHE A 1033 16.81 -1.56 8.28
N TYR A 1034 17.72 -1.51 7.30
CA TYR A 1034 18.06 -2.64 6.45
C TYR A 1034 19.13 -3.50 7.15
N ILE A 1035 18.85 -4.80 7.29
CA ILE A 1035 19.84 -5.81 7.71
C ILE A 1035 20.79 -6.09 6.55
N MET A 1036 20.25 -6.15 5.33
CA MET A 1036 20.98 -6.25 4.08
C MET A 1036 20.36 -5.27 3.08
N ARG A 1037 21.20 -4.52 2.36
CA ARG A 1037 20.81 -3.63 1.26
C ARG A 1037 21.93 -3.62 0.23
N ASN A 1038 21.60 -3.98 -1.01
CA ASN A 1038 22.57 -4.04 -2.11
C ASN A 1038 22.60 -2.76 -2.98
N THR A 1039 21.74 -1.79 -2.68
CA THR A 1039 21.72 -0.48 -3.34
C THR A 1039 22.53 0.58 -2.59
N GLU A 1040 23.11 1.50 -3.36
CA GLU A 1040 23.78 2.71 -2.86
C GLU A 1040 22.88 3.93 -3.07
N ASN A 1041 22.90 4.87 -2.11
CA ASN A 1041 22.17 6.16 -2.10
C ASN A 1041 20.63 6.11 -2.16
N ILE A 1042 20.04 5.03 -2.66
CA ILE A 1042 18.61 4.91 -2.94
C ILE A 1042 17.97 3.75 -2.17
N SER A 1043 16.64 3.81 -2.02
CA SER A 1043 15.90 2.66 -1.50
C SER A 1043 15.77 1.57 -2.57
N PRO A 1044 16.00 0.30 -2.24
CA PRO A 1044 15.70 -0.81 -3.14
C PRO A 1044 14.19 -0.96 -3.42
N GLU A 1045 13.33 -0.38 -2.59
CA GLU A 1045 11.86 -0.46 -2.74
C GLU A 1045 11.26 0.76 -3.44
N SER A 1046 12.09 1.68 -3.96
CA SER A 1046 11.62 2.92 -4.58
C SER A 1046 10.74 2.66 -5.81
N SER A 1047 9.61 3.37 -5.86
CA SER A 1047 8.77 3.50 -7.05
C SER A 1047 8.14 4.89 -7.09
N PHE A 1048 7.97 5.46 -8.28
CA PHE A 1048 7.27 6.75 -8.47
C PHE A 1048 5.78 6.58 -8.83
N GLY A 1049 5.26 5.35 -8.89
CA GLY A 1049 3.83 5.07 -9.13
C GLY A 1049 3.40 3.65 -8.76
N THR A 1050 2.11 3.37 -8.91
CA THR A 1050 1.49 2.06 -8.60
C THR A 1050 1.24 1.18 -9.84
N GLY A 1051 1.60 1.66 -11.03
CA GLY A 1051 1.41 0.95 -12.30
C GLY A 1051 2.50 -0.07 -12.62
N ASN A 1052 2.62 -0.42 -13.90
CA ASN A 1052 3.64 -1.37 -14.40
C ASN A 1052 5.02 -0.70 -14.62
N ASN A 1053 5.31 0.40 -13.92
CA ASN A 1053 6.58 1.12 -13.93
C ASN A 1053 7.55 0.66 -12.82
N THR A 1054 7.36 -0.56 -12.30
CA THR A 1054 8.23 -1.14 -11.28
C THR A 1054 9.62 -1.40 -11.87
N GLY A 1055 10.69 -1.05 -11.13
CA GLY A 1055 12.08 -1.17 -11.59
C GLY A 1055 12.81 0.15 -11.84
N PHE A 1056 12.12 1.29 -11.65
CA PHE A 1056 12.72 2.62 -11.77
C PHE A 1056 12.73 3.37 -10.43
N GLU A 1057 13.91 3.82 -10.04
CA GLU A 1057 14.10 4.90 -9.08
C GLU A 1057 14.37 6.21 -9.82
N LEU A 1058 13.60 7.25 -9.49
CA LEU A 1058 13.66 8.55 -10.14
C LEU A 1058 13.42 9.65 -9.10
N TYR A 1059 14.50 10.15 -8.50
CA TYR A 1059 14.48 11.21 -7.47
C TYR A 1059 13.42 10.95 -6.38
N ALA A 1060 13.35 9.69 -5.92
CA ALA A 1060 12.33 9.28 -4.97
C ALA A 1060 12.52 10.00 -3.63
N TYR A 1061 11.43 10.37 -2.97
CA TYR A 1061 11.55 10.81 -1.58
C TYR A 1061 12.10 9.68 -0.72
N PRO A 1062 12.86 10.03 0.33
CA PRO A 1062 13.39 9.01 1.22
C PRO A 1062 12.24 8.29 1.91
N GLU A 1063 12.36 6.97 1.99
CA GLU A 1063 11.50 6.20 2.89
C GLU A 1063 11.65 6.70 4.32
N MET A 1064 10.59 6.57 5.10
CA MET A 1064 10.57 7.05 6.47
C MET A 1064 10.74 5.93 7.47
N ARG A 1065 11.62 6.13 8.44
CA ARG A 1065 11.62 5.37 9.71
C ARG A 1065 10.80 6.13 10.74
N SER A 1066 10.01 5.41 11.53
CA SER A 1066 9.12 6.02 12.52
C SER A 1066 9.31 5.44 13.92
N TYR A 1067 9.14 6.28 14.93
CA TYR A 1067 9.11 5.89 16.34
C TYR A 1067 7.90 6.51 17.00
N GLY A 1068 7.19 5.77 17.84
CA GLY A 1068 5.99 6.30 18.47
C GLY A 1068 5.58 5.60 19.75
N VAL A 1069 4.56 6.17 20.36
CA VAL A 1069 3.93 5.70 21.58
C VAL A 1069 2.42 5.63 21.32
N SER A 1070 1.79 4.57 21.79
CA SER A 1070 0.35 4.36 21.73
C SER A 1070 -0.20 4.05 23.12
N LEU A 1071 -1.35 4.64 23.42
CA LEU A 1071 -2.14 4.46 24.63
C LEU A 1071 -3.54 4.00 24.22
N ARG A 1072 -3.95 2.84 24.73
CA ARG A 1072 -5.30 2.31 24.58
C ARG A 1072 -5.98 2.29 25.95
N LEU A 1073 -7.16 2.89 26.04
CA LEU A 1073 -8.01 2.93 27.22
C LEU A 1073 -9.35 2.28 26.88
N SER A 1074 -9.80 1.33 27.70
CA SER A 1074 -11.15 0.76 27.57
C SER A 1074 -11.92 0.88 28.89
N LEU A 1075 -13.19 1.28 28.80
CA LEU A 1075 -14.13 1.42 29.91
C LEU A 1075 -15.15 0.27 29.95
#